data_AF-A0AAD9U4G6-F1
#
_entry.id   AF-A0AAD9U4G6-F1
#
_cell.length_a   1.000
_cell.length_b   1.000
_cell.length_c   1.000
_cell.angle_alpha   90.00
_cell.angle_beta   90.00
_cell.angle_gamma   90.00
#
_symmetry.space_group_name_H-M   'P 1'
#
loop_
_entity.id
_entity.type
_entity.pdbx_description
1 polymer ?
#
loop_
_entity_poly.entity_id
_entity_poly.type
_entity_poly.pdbx_seq_one_letter_code
_entity_poly.pdbx_strand_id
1 'polypeptide(L)'
;MEKLFKIYVYEEGELPLFHDGPCKNIYSSEGSLFRDLEFYDIYRTKDSDEALVFFLPFSVVKLVEYLFVPGDYRIPGIERTVVDYINTVSTKYPFWNRSLGADHFMLACHDWGPKTSKFVPNLFNKSIRVLCNANTSEGFNPSKDVTLPGLYLTGKLGGLLGGLSPSHRSILAFFAGGEHGHIRSLLFQHWKNSTDRDIQVHEYLPAGVSYSSMMRKSKFCLCPSGYEVGSPRIVEAIYAGCVPVIIKDGYVPPFSDVLNWKTFSVKVEVKEIPNLKKILMNISQRQYLRMQRRVKQVQRHFVVNETPKRFDIFHMTVHSIWLRRLNTETFKSMNTSLRVFRTILKSKLCLCPSGYEVGSPRIVEAIYAGCVPVIIKDGYVPPFSDALNWKTFSVKVEVKEIPNLKNILMNISQRQYSKLKKLEVSLARARSFIRQAALIRNLTSTHQDPDYVPRGPIYRNANAFHRSYLEMEKRFKIYVYEEGELPLFHDGPCKNIYSSEGSLFRDLEFYNIYRTKDYDKAMVFFLPFSVTKLVQYLYVPGDYKLPDIGRTVVDYINTISIKYPFWNISLGADHFMLACHDWGPQTSKFVPNLFNKSIRVLCNANTSEGFNPSKDVTLPELYLRTGKIGDLLGGLSPSHRSILAFFAGGEHGYIRSLLFQHWKNNKDRDIQVYEYLPMGVSYKSLMRKSKFCLCPSGYEVASPRIVEAIYAGCVPVIINDGYVPPFSDVLNWMTFSVNVEVKEIPNLKKILINISQRRYLRMQRRVKQVQRHFVVNETPKRFDIFHMTVHSIWLRRLNVQIKDFDD
;
A
#
# COMPACT_ATOMS: atom_id res chain seq x y z
N MET A 1 -7.76 -11.66 -8.06
CA MET A 1 -7.97 -11.97 -9.49
C MET A 1 -7.32 -13.30 -9.84
N GLU A 2 -5.99 -13.43 -9.98
CA GLU A 2 -5.32 -14.70 -10.38
C GLU A 2 -5.76 -15.98 -9.63
N LYS A 3 -6.11 -15.88 -8.35
CA LYS A 3 -6.55 -17.05 -7.56
C LYS A 3 -8.04 -17.42 -7.72
N LEU A 4 -8.87 -16.49 -8.20
CA LEU A 4 -10.33 -16.58 -8.11
C LEU A 4 -11.01 -16.36 -9.45
N PHE A 5 -10.39 -15.62 -10.36
CA PHE A 5 -11.00 -15.29 -11.63
C PHE A 5 -10.78 -16.43 -12.61
N LYS A 6 -11.87 -17.12 -12.94
CA LYS A 6 -11.87 -18.14 -13.97
C LYS A 6 -12.80 -17.75 -15.11
N ILE A 7 -12.37 -18.04 -16.32
CA ILE A 7 -13.06 -17.78 -17.58
C ILE A 7 -13.35 -19.13 -18.20
N TYR A 8 -14.63 -19.41 -18.45
CA TYR A 8 -15.04 -20.53 -19.27
C TYR A 8 -15.07 -20.08 -20.72
N VAL A 9 -14.46 -20.87 -21.60
CA VAL A 9 -14.49 -20.65 -23.05
C VAL A 9 -15.44 -21.68 -23.64
N TYR A 10 -16.51 -21.23 -24.28
CA TYR A 10 -17.43 -22.13 -25.00
C TYR A 10 -16.69 -22.89 -26.09
N GLU A 11 -17.03 -24.16 -26.30
CA GLU A 11 -16.39 -25.03 -27.30
C GLU A 11 -17.13 -25.02 -28.65
N GLU A 12 -18.27 -24.33 -28.73
CA GLU A 12 -19.11 -24.26 -29.91
C GLU A 12 -18.50 -23.38 -31.00
N GLY A 13 -18.74 -23.80 -32.25
CA GLY A 13 -18.30 -23.09 -33.44
C GLY A 13 -17.04 -23.69 -34.06
N GLU A 14 -16.85 -23.44 -35.34
CA GLU A 14 -15.76 -24.03 -36.12
C GLU A 14 -14.78 -22.96 -36.62
N LEU A 15 -13.51 -23.36 -36.75
CA LEU A 15 -12.52 -22.58 -37.46
C LEU A 15 -12.98 -22.35 -38.92
N PRO A 16 -12.69 -21.18 -39.52
CA PRO A 16 -11.90 -20.07 -38.99
C PRO A 16 -12.72 -18.97 -38.32
N LEU A 17 -14.04 -19.12 -38.18
CA LEU A 17 -14.94 -18.08 -37.67
C LEU A 17 -14.91 -17.97 -36.14
N PHE A 18 -14.68 -19.12 -35.48
CA PHE A 18 -14.61 -19.26 -34.03
C PHE A 18 -13.22 -19.71 -33.59
N HIS A 19 -12.87 -19.48 -32.33
CA HIS A 19 -11.64 -19.94 -31.66
C HIS A 19 -10.31 -19.43 -32.27
N ASP A 20 -10.36 -18.57 -33.28
CA ASP A 20 -9.21 -17.95 -33.92
C ASP A 20 -9.46 -16.47 -34.23
N GLY A 21 -8.38 -15.70 -34.38
CA GLY A 21 -8.44 -14.29 -34.69
C GLY A 21 -7.23 -13.82 -35.52
N PRO A 22 -7.34 -12.65 -36.18
CA PRO A 22 -6.26 -12.13 -37.00
C PRO A 22 -5.02 -11.87 -36.15
N CYS A 23 -3.87 -12.45 -36.53
CA CYS A 23 -2.56 -12.18 -35.89
C CYS A 23 -1.65 -11.28 -36.73
N LYS A 24 -2.11 -10.86 -37.92
CA LYS A 24 -1.42 -9.95 -38.85
C LYS A 24 -2.30 -8.70 -38.98
N ASN A 25 -1.73 -7.51 -39.15
CA ASN A 25 -2.39 -6.19 -39.26
C ASN A 25 -2.82 -5.51 -37.93
N ILE A 26 -3.64 -4.44 -38.02
CA ILE A 26 -4.12 -3.62 -36.89
C ILE A 26 -5.00 -4.36 -35.89
N TYR A 27 -5.62 -5.45 -36.31
CA TYR A 27 -6.50 -6.28 -35.49
C TYR A 27 -5.73 -7.33 -34.70
N SER A 28 -4.40 -7.31 -34.75
CA SER A 28 -3.56 -8.36 -34.17
C SER A 28 -3.67 -8.52 -32.65
N SER A 29 -4.19 -7.51 -31.93
CA SER A 29 -4.54 -7.63 -30.51
C SER A 29 -5.71 -8.58 -30.26
N GLU A 30 -6.66 -8.70 -31.20
CA GLU A 30 -7.75 -9.67 -31.15
C GLU A 30 -7.19 -11.09 -31.21
N GLY A 31 -6.41 -11.42 -32.24
CA GLY A 31 -5.80 -12.74 -32.39
C GLY A 31 -4.89 -13.12 -31.21
N SER A 32 -4.13 -12.17 -30.67
CA SER A 32 -3.32 -12.43 -29.47
C SER A 32 -4.18 -12.82 -28.26
N LEU A 33 -5.29 -12.12 -28.03
CA LEU A 33 -6.17 -12.43 -26.91
C LEU A 33 -6.89 -13.76 -27.09
N PHE A 34 -7.32 -14.08 -28.31
CA PHE A 34 -7.88 -15.40 -28.65
C PHE A 34 -6.88 -16.50 -28.30
N ARG A 35 -5.65 -16.42 -28.85
CA ARG A 35 -4.57 -17.36 -28.51
C ARG A 35 -4.36 -17.45 -27.01
N ASP A 36 -4.31 -16.31 -26.31
CA ASP A 36 -3.96 -16.32 -24.90
C ASP A 36 -5.09 -16.88 -24.01
N LEU A 37 -6.36 -16.68 -24.38
CA LEU A 37 -7.52 -17.27 -23.72
C LEU A 37 -7.68 -18.77 -24.03
N GLU A 38 -7.29 -19.20 -25.23
CA GLU A 38 -7.37 -20.60 -25.64
C GLU A 38 -6.21 -21.44 -25.06
N PHE A 39 -4.96 -20.98 -25.15
CA PHE A 39 -3.81 -21.84 -24.89
C PHE A 39 -3.22 -21.73 -23.47
N TYR A 40 -3.57 -20.71 -22.69
CA TYR A 40 -2.99 -20.51 -21.36
C TYR A 40 -4.00 -20.66 -20.21
N ASP A 41 -3.77 -21.64 -19.35
CA ASP A 41 -4.64 -22.01 -18.21
C ASP A 41 -4.58 -21.05 -17.00
N ILE A 42 -3.99 -19.86 -17.14
CA ILE A 42 -3.86 -18.90 -16.03
C ILE A 42 -5.25 -18.47 -15.52
N TYR A 43 -6.17 -18.19 -16.46
CA TYR A 43 -7.55 -17.81 -16.17
C TYR A 43 -8.57 -18.77 -16.78
N ARG A 44 -8.20 -19.59 -17.78
CA ARG A 44 -9.11 -20.58 -18.36
C ARG A 44 -9.47 -21.64 -17.32
N THR A 45 -10.72 -22.09 -17.34
CA THR A 45 -11.17 -23.30 -16.65
C THR A 45 -12.00 -24.14 -17.61
N LYS A 46 -11.92 -25.47 -17.46
CA LYS A 46 -12.84 -26.41 -18.12
C LYS A 46 -14.09 -26.67 -17.27
N ASP A 47 -14.05 -26.29 -16.00
CA ASP A 47 -15.19 -26.39 -15.10
C ASP A 47 -16.00 -25.09 -15.15
N SER A 48 -17.17 -25.16 -15.73
CA SER A 48 -18.10 -24.03 -15.82
C SER A 48 -18.58 -23.50 -14.47
N ASP A 49 -18.51 -24.30 -13.40
CA ASP A 49 -18.94 -23.89 -12.06
C ASP A 49 -17.89 -23.02 -11.34
N GLU A 50 -16.62 -23.14 -11.72
CA GLU A 50 -15.56 -22.23 -11.26
C GLU A 50 -15.61 -20.87 -11.98
N ALA A 51 -16.24 -20.81 -13.15
CA ALA A 51 -16.17 -19.66 -14.04
C ALA A 51 -17.03 -18.48 -13.57
N LEU A 52 -16.40 -17.32 -13.49
CA LEU A 52 -17.07 -16.06 -13.13
C LEU A 52 -17.53 -15.27 -14.36
N VAL A 53 -16.96 -15.56 -15.53
CA VAL A 53 -17.25 -14.93 -16.81
C VAL A 53 -17.13 -15.97 -17.93
N PHE A 54 -17.93 -15.84 -18.98
CA PHE A 54 -18.00 -16.74 -20.12
C PHE A 54 -17.55 -16.04 -21.40
N PHE A 55 -16.56 -16.59 -22.09
CA PHE A 55 -16.06 -16.05 -23.36
C PHE A 55 -16.83 -16.62 -24.54
N LEU A 56 -17.27 -15.74 -25.45
CA LEU A 56 -17.88 -16.09 -26.73
C LEU A 56 -16.80 -16.01 -27.84
N PRO A 57 -16.20 -17.12 -28.27
CA PRO A 57 -15.02 -17.13 -29.12
C PRO A 57 -15.36 -16.95 -30.61
N PHE A 58 -16.20 -16.00 -31.00
CA PHE A 58 -16.37 -15.64 -32.43
C PHE A 58 -15.56 -14.39 -32.78
N SER A 59 -14.82 -14.41 -33.88
CA SER A 59 -14.05 -13.25 -34.35
C SER A 59 -14.86 -12.43 -35.35
N VAL A 60 -15.14 -11.17 -35.02
CA VAL A 60 -15.84 -10.27 -35.95
C VAL A 60 -15.00 -10.02 -37.20
N VAL A 61 -13.67 -9.96 -37.09
CA VAL A 61 -12.80 -9.80 -38.26
C VAL A 61 -12.91 -11.00 -39.19
N LYS A 62 -12.93 -12.23 -38.65
CA LYS A 62 -13.11 -13.44 -39.45
C LYS A 62 -14.51 -13.54 -40.06
N LEU A 63 -15.55 -13.15 -39.33
CA LEU A 63 -16.89 -13.08 -39.89
C LEU A 63 -16.97 -12.12 -41.09
N VAL A 64 -16.30 -10.96 -41.00
CA VAL A 64 -16.22 -10.03 -42.14
C VAL A 64 -15.41 -10.63 -43.30
N GLU A 65 -14.24 -11.19 -43.02
CA GLU A 65 -13.34 -11.76 -44.04
C GLU A 65 -14.03 -12.87 -44.87
N TYR A 66 -14.85 -13.71 -44.23
CA TYR A 66 -15.43 -14.88 -44.88
C TYR A 66 -16.89 -14.73 -45.31
N LEU A 67 -17.67 -13.84 -44.67
CA LEU A 67 -19.13 -13.76 -44.89
C LEU A 67 -19.59 -12.42 -45.47
N PHE A 68 -18.71 -11.41 -45.57
CA PHE A 68 -19.12 -10.12 -46.14
C PHE A 68 -19.22 -10.17 -47.66
N VAL A 69 -20.35 -9.69 -48.19
CA VAL A 69 -20.56 -9.49 -49.62
C VAL A 69 -20.38 -8.00 -49.94
N PRO A 70 -19.40 -7.62 -50.79
CA PRO A 70 -19.18 -6.22 -51.16
C PRO A 70 -20.47 -5.55 -51.67
N GLY A 71 -20.82 -4.39 -51.10
CA GLY A 71 -22.01 -3.63 -51.47
C GLY A 71 -23.26 -3.92 -50.62
N ASP A 72 -23.34 -5.05 -49.90
CA ASP A 72 -24.46 -5.32 -48.99
C ASP A 72 -24.13 -4.97 -47.53
N TYR A 73 -24.37 -3.71 -47.16
CA TYR A 73 -24.15 -3.22 -45.80
C TYR A 73 -25.17 -3.74 -44.77
N ARG A 74 -26.17 -4.55 -45.16
CA ARG A 74 -27.07 -5.22 -44.20
C ARG A 74 -26.41 -6.41 -43.52
N ILE A 75 -25.34 -6.95 -44.13
CA ILE A 75 -24.47 -8.00 -43.58
C ILE A 75 -25.20 -9.25 -43.03
N PRO A 76 -26.19 -9.79 -43.78
CA PRO A 76 -27.11 -10.82 -43.27
C PRO A 76 -26.43 -12.14 -42.88
N GLY A 77 -25.31 -12.50 -43.52
CA GLY A 77 -24.53 -13.69 -43.17
C GLY A 77 -23.89 -13.59 -41.79
N ILE A 78 -23.36 -12.41 -41.44
CA ILE A 78 -22.78 -12.13 -40.12
C ILE A 78 -23.87 -12.12 -39.05
N GLU A 79 -25.00 -11.47 -39.35
CA GLU A 79 -26.16 -11.42 -38.47
C GLU A 79 -26.67 -12.83 -38.12
N ARG A 80 -26.96 -13.64 -39.15
CA ARG A 80 -27.45 -15.01 -38.97
C ARG A 80 -26.47 -15.85 -38.14
N THR A 81 -25.18 -15.79 -38.45
CA THR A 81 -24.15 -16.57 -37.74
C THR A 81 -24.09 -16.23 -36.26
N VAL A 82 -24.15 -14.95 -35.89
CA VAL A 82 -24.10 -14.53 -34.47
C VAL A 82 -25.39 -14.89 -33.74
N VAL A 83 -26.55 -14.71 -34.38
CA VAL A 83 -27.84 -15.09 -33.79
C VAL A 83 -27.90 -16.60 -33.55
N ASP A 84 -27.55 -17.41 -34.55
CA ASP A 84 -27.57 -18.87 -34.47
C ASP A 84 -26.58 -19.41 -33.43
N TYR A 85 -25.40 -18.79 -33.34
CA TYR A 85 -24.41 -19.13 -32.31
C TYR A 85 -24.94 -18.89 -30.89
N ILE A 86 -25.51 -17.71 -30.63
CA ILE A 86 -26.07 -17.42 -29.31
C ILE A 86 -27.26 -18.32 -29.00
N ASN A 87 -28.11 -18.62 -29.98
CA ASN A 87 -29.21 -19.58 -29.82
C ASN A 87 -28.67 -20.97 -29.43
N THR A 88 -27.61 -21.44 -30.09
CA THR A 88 -26.93 -22.70 -29.78
C THR A 88 -26.40 -22.73 -28.35
N VAL A 89 -25.63 -21.70 -27.95
CA VAL A 89 -25.08 -21.58 -26.59
C VAL A 89 -26.20 -21.52 -25.53
N SER A 90 -27.25 -20.76 -25.79
CA SER A 90 -28.37 -20.59 -24.85
C SER A 90 -29.25 -21.83 -24.71
N THR A 91 -29.31 -22.68 -25.73
CA THR A 91 -30.06 -23.94 -25.71
C THR A 91 -29.25 -25.03 -25.03
N LYS A 92 -27.96 -25.11 -25.33
CA LYS A 92 -27.07 -26.16 -24.84
C LYS A 92 -26.65 -25.95 -23.38
N TYR A 93 -26.48 -24.70 -22.93
CA TYR A 93 -26.01 -24.40 -21.57
C TYR A 93 -26.95 -23.47 -20.80
N PRO A 94 -27.14 -23.70 -19.48
CA PRO A 94 -28.00 -22.84 -18.66
C PRO A 94 -27.40 -21.44 -18.43
N PHE A 95 -26.10 -21.26 -18.69
CA PHE A 95 -25.33 -20.09 -18.26
C PHE A 95 -25.72 -18.79 -18.94
N TRP A 96 -26.00 -18.82 -20.25
CA TRP A 96 -26.49 -17.65 -20.97
C TRP A 96 -27.83 -17.17 -20.41
N ASN A 97 -28.77 -18.10 -20.22
CA ASN A 97 -30.12 -17.80 -19.75
C ASN A 97 -30.14 -17.33 -18.30
N ARG A 98 -29.21 -17.81 -17.45
CA ARG A 98 -29.10 -17.39 -16.04
C ARG A 98 -28.91 -15.88 -15.88
N SER A 99 -28.17 -15.27 -16.80
CA SER A 99 -27.74 -13.88 -16.70
C SER A 99 -28.27 -13.02 -17.85
N LEU A 100 -28.95 -13.65 -18.82
CA LEU A 100 -29.28 -13.06 -20.11
C LEU A 100 -28.04 -12.46 -20.79
N GLY A 101 -26.92 -13.19 -20.76
CA GLY A 101 -25.64 -12.79 -21.33
C GLY A 101 -24.84 -11.76 -20.51
N ALA A 102 -25.29 -11.35 -19.33
CA ALA A 102 -24.63 -10.29 -18.54
C ALA A 102 -23.27 -10.71 -17.94
N ASP A 103 -23.01 -12.01 -17.79
CA ASP A 103 -21.72 -12.57 -17.38
C ASP A 103 -20.89 -13.10 -18.55
N HIS A 104 -21.32 -12.78 -19.79
CA HIS A 104 -20.62 -13.13 -21.02
C HIS A 104 -19.84 -11.94 -21.55
N PHE A 105 -18.76 -12.24 -22.28
CA PHE A 105 -18.06 -11.24 -23.05
C PHE A 105 -17.73 -11.70 -24.46
N MET A 106 -17.73 -10.72 -25.36
CA MET A 106 -17.23 -10.86 -26.74
C MET A 106 -16.01 -9.97 -26.94
N LEU A 107 -15.22 -10.30 -27.96
CA LEU A 107 -14.03 -9.58 -28.35
C LEU A 107 -14.11 -9.19 -29.83
N ALA A 108 -13.92 -7.90 -30.15
CA ALA A 108 -13.92 -7.44 -31.53
C ALA A 108 -13.06 -6.17 -31.73
N CYS A 109 -12.18 -6.20 -32.72
CA CYS A 109 -11.35 -5.06 -33.10
C CYS A 109 -11.73 -4.38 -34.42
N HIS A 110 -12.66 -4.95 -35.17
CA HIS A 110 -13.26 -4.34 -36.36
C HIS A 110 -14.29 -3.25 -35.99
N ASP A 111 -14.49 -2.21 -36.83
CA ASP A 111 -15.55 -1.20 -36.67
C ASP A 111 -16.95 -1.79 -36.51
N TRP A 112 -17.19 -2.98 -37.05
CA TRP A 112 -18.49 -3.63 -36.98
C TRP A 112 -18.75 -4.31 -35.64
N GLY A 113 -17.78 -4.40 -34.72
CA GLY A 113 -17.99 -4.99 -33.39
C GLY A 113 -19.24 -4.46 -32.67
N PRO A 114 -19.41 -3.12 -32.52
CA PRO A 114 -20.64 -2.53 -32.01
C PRO A 114 -21.90 -2.94 -32.79
N LYS A 115 -21.86 -2.93 -34.13
CA LYS A 115 -23.01 -3.30 -34.99
C LYS A 115 -23.36 -4.78 -34.85
N THR A 116 -22.36 -5.67 -34.89
CA THR A 116 -22.51 -7.10 -34.71
C THR A 116 -23.14 -7.44 -33.35
N SER A 117 -22.74 -6.74 -32.29
CA SER A 117 -23.36 -6.96 -30.99
C SER A 117 -24.84 -6.57 -30.94
N LYS A 118 -25.35 -5.69 -31.82
CA LYS A 118 -26.77 -5.27 -31.89
C LYS A 118 -27.72 -6.34 -32.42
N PHE A 119 -27.23 -7.32 -33.18
CA PHE A 119 -28.06 -8.41 -33.71
C PHE A 119 -28.75 -9.21 -32.61
N VAL A 120 -28.10 -9.31 -31.44
CA VAL A 120 -28.68 -9.91 -30.25
C VAL A 120 -28.83 -8.83 -29.18
N PRO A 121 -30.06 -8.37 -28.87
CA PRO A 121 -30.26 -7.25 -27.95
C PRO A 121 -29.58 -7.40 -26.58
N ASN A 122 -29.55 -8.62 -26.04
CA ASN A 122 -28.87 -8.90 -24.77
C ASN A 122 -27.34 -8.87 -24.90
N LEU A 123 -26.78 -9.25 -26.04
CA LEU A 123 -25.34 -9.14 -26.31
C LEU A 123 -24.91 -7.67 -26.37
N PHE A 124 -25.70 -6.81 -27.01
CA PHE A 124 -25.43 -5.36 -27.04
C PHE A 124 -25.62 -4.71 -25.68
N ASN A 125 -26.73 -5.00 -24.99
CA ASN A 125 -27.14 -4.25 -23.81
C ASN A 125 -26.49 -4.75 -22.51
N LYS A 126 -26.30 -6.08 -22.36
CA LYS A 126 -25.92 -6.69 -21.08
C LYS A 126 -24.51 -7.27 -21.06
N SER A 127 -24.08 -7.93 -22.13
CA SER A 127 -22.75 -8.54 -22.18
C SER A 127 -21.63 -7.50 -22.15
N ILE A 128 -20.47 -7.93 -21.64
CA ILE A 128 -19.24 -7.13 -21.66
C ILE A 128 -18.70 -7.18 -23.09
N ARG A 129 -18.52 -6.02 -23.73
CA ARG A 129 -17.90 -5.98 -25.06
C ARG A 129 -16.47 -5.47 -24.93
N VAL A 130 -15.52 -6.30 -25.35
CA VAL A 130 -14.10 -5.94 -25.43
C VAL A 130 -13.85 -5.42 -26.85
N LEU A 131 -13.69 -4.11 -26.99
CA LEU A 131 -13.72 -3.44 -28.30
C LEU A 131 -12.46 -2.61 -28.54
N CYS A 132 -11.88 -2.72 -29.76
CA CYS A 132 -10.88 -1.73 -30.20
C CYS A 132 -11.54 -0.38 -30.54
N ASN A 133 -12.76 -0.39 -31.08
CA ASN A 133 -13.57 0.79 -31.39
C ASN A 133 -14.37 1.25 -30.14
N ALA A 134 -13.67 1.85 -29.17
CA ALA A 134 -14.27 2.31 -27.91
C ALA A 134 -14.90 3.71 -28.02
N ASN A 135 -15.93 3.85 -28.86
CA ASN A 135 -16.62 5.11 -29.14
C ASN A 135 -17.95 5.24 -28.39
N THR A 136 -18.06 6.20 -27.48
CA THR A 136 -19.30 6.40 -26.70
C THR A 136 -20.48 6.82 -27.57
N SER A 137 -20.26 7.45 -28.73
CA SER A 137 -21.36 7.81 -29.65
C SER A 137 -21.95 6.61 -30.39
N GLU A 138 -21.22 5.49 -30.46
CA GLU A 138 -21.68 4.24 -31.09
C GLU A 138 -22.23 3.24 -30.06
N GLY A 139 -22.42 3.71 -28.82
CA GLY A 139 -23.00 2.94 -27.73
C GLY A 139 -21.98 2.21 -26.88
N PHE A 140 -20.66 2.50 -26.99
CA PHE A 140 -19.68 2.01 -26.02
C PHE A 140 -19.98 2.59 -24.64
N ASN A 141 -20.14 1.74 -23.64
CA ASN A 141 -20.42 2.11 -22.26
C ASN A 141 -19.20 1.81 -21.37
N PRO A 142 -18.43 2.82 -20.93
CA PRO A 142 -17.25 2.60 -20.10
C PRO A 142 -17.50 1.86 -18.78
N SER A 143 -18.74 1.83 -18.28
CA SER A 143 -19.09 1.12 -17.04
C SER A 143 -19.33 -0.38 -17.25
N LYS A 144 -19.53 -0.83 -18.50
CA LYS A 144 -19.85 -2.21 -18.89
C LYS A 144 -18.82 -2.81 -19.86
N ASP A 145 -18.36 -2.02 -20.82
CA ASP A 145 -17.46 -2.43 -21.90
C ASP A 145 -15.99 -2.18 -21.54
N VAL A 146 -15.11 -2.84 -22.28
CA VAL A 146 -13.65 -2.79 -22.12
C VAL A 146 -13.00 -2.31 -23.41
N THR A 147 -12.12 -1.32 -23.31
CA THR A 147 -11.31 -0.89 -24.46
C THR A 147 -10.11 -1.80 -24.62
N LEU A 148 -9.93 -2.40 -25.80
CA LEU A 148 -8.71 -3.09 -26.19
C LEU A 148 -7.86 -2.20 -27.11
N PRO A 149 -6.54 -2.05 -26.91
CA PRO A 149 -5.74 -1.27 -27.85
C PRO A 149 -5.55 -2.04 -29.16
N GLY A 150 -5.76 -1.36 -30.29
CA GLY A 150 -5.28 -1.83 -31.59
C GLY A 150 -3.76 -1.73 -31.68
N LEU A 151 -3.11 -2.73 -32.25
CA LEU A 151 -1.63 -2.76 -32.40
C LEU A 151 -1.23 -3.66 -33.58
N TYR A 152 0.01 -3.51 -34.06
CA TYR A 152 0.60 -4.31 -35.14
C TYR A 152 1.66 -5.27 -34.60
N LEU A 153 1.35 -6.55 -34.44
CA LEU A 153 2.29 -7.55 -33.88
C LEU A 153 3.48 -7.88 -34.78
N THR A 154 3.34 -7.76 -36.11
CA THR A 154 4.38 -8.20 -37.05
C THR A 154 5.51 -7.18 -37.18
N GLY A 155 6.72 -7.52 -36.66
CA GLY A 155 8.06 -7.02 -37.04
C GLY A 155 8.39 -5.52 -36.92
N LYS A 156 7.40 -4.61 -37.02
CA LYS A 156 7.58 -3.15 -37.05
C LYS A 156 7.69 -2.51 -35.66
N LEU A 157 7.24 -3.19 -34.60
CA LEU A 157 7.33 -2.67 -33.22
C LEU A 157 8.75 -2.74 -32.65
N GLY A 158 9.60 -3.65 -33.13
CA GLY A 158 10.99 -3.79 -32.67
C GLY A 158 11.84 -2.53 -32.87
N GLY A 159 11.57 -1.75 -33.93
CA GLY A 159 12.24 -0.48 -34.19
C GLY A 159 11.69 0.73 -33.40
N LEU A 160 10.53 0.58 -32.75
CA LEU A 160 9.89 1.63 -31.96
C LEU A 160 10.27 1.58 -30.47
N LEU A 161 10.64 0.40 -29.97
CA LEU A 161 11.08 0.22 -28.57
C LEU A 161 12.39 0.98 -28.31
N GLY A 162 12.45 1.74 -27.21
CA GLY A 162 13.68 2.42 -26.77
C GLY A 162 13.90 3.84 -27.30
N GLY A 163 12.85 4.67 -27.34
CA GLY A 163 12.95 6.04 -27.87
C GLY A 163 14.00 6.94 -27.20
N LEU A 164 14.44 7.97 -27.94
CA LEU A 164 15.49 8.91 -27.53
C LEU A 164 15.17 9.59 -26.20
N SER A 165 16.22 10.02 -25.47
CA SER A 165 16.04 10.81 -24.25
C SER A 165 15.30 12.12 -24.57
N PRO A 166 14.58 12.71 -23.60
CA PRO A 166 13.81 13.93 -23.85
C PRO A 166 14.61 15.11 -24.43
N SER A 167 15.92 15.18 -24.15
CA SER A 167 16.84 16.20 -24.65
C SER A 167 17.23 16.03 -26.12
N HIS A 168 17.11 14.82 -26.68
CA HIS A 168 17.49 14.49 -28.06
C HIS A 168 16.27 14.42 -29.00
N ARG A 169 15.09 14.87 -28.55
CA ARG A 169 13.86 14.92 -29.36
C ARG A 169 13.72 16.28 -30.02
N SER A 170 14.13 16.35 -31.29
CA SER A 170 14.20 17.57 -32.09
C SER A 170 12.88 17.99 -32.74
N ILE A 171 11.87 17.11 -32.80
CA ILE A 171 10.57 17.41 -33.42
C ILE A 171 9.54 17.67 -32.33
N LEU A 172 8.75 18.75 -32.41
CA LEU A 172 7.71 19.04 -31.40
C LEU A 172 6.57 18.03 -31.51
N ALA A 173 5.95 17.92 -32.69
CA ALA A 173 4.84 17.00 -32.93
C ALA A 173 4.97 16.30 -34.29
N PHE A 174 4.59 15.02 -34.36
CA PHE A 174 4.67 14.23 -35.58
C PHE A 174 3.43 13.38 -35.84
N PHE A 175 3.05 13.29 -37.11
CA PHE A 175 2.09 12.35 -37.67
C PHE A 175 2.55 11.85 -39.05
N ALA A 176 2.38 10.56 -39.31
CA ALA A 176 2.41 10.04 -40.68
C ALA A 176 1.39 8.90 -40.88
N GLY A 177 0.67 8.93 -42.01
CA GLY A 177 -0.30 7.90 -42.41
C GLY A 177 -1.27 8.42 -43.47
N GLY A 178 -2.04 7.55 -44.12
CA GLY A 178 -2.98 7.97 -45.19
C GLY A 178 -4.18 8.79 -44.70
N GLU A 179 -4.81 9.49 -45.65
CA GLU A 179 -6.07 10.21 -45.46
C GLU A 179 -7.20 9.23 -45.22
N HIS A 180 -7.70 9.22 -43.99
CA HIS A 180 -8.62 8.19 -43.52
C HIS A 180 -9.49 8.79 -42.42
N GLY A 181 -10.73 9.15 -42.77
CA GLY A 181 -11.65 9.86 -41.90
C GLY A 181 -11.42 11.38 -41.81
N HIS A 182 -12.48 12.11 -41.45
CA HIS A 182 -12.54 13.58 -41.50
C HIS A 182 -11.47 14.28 -40.65
N ILE A 183 -11.05 13.72 -39.51
CA ILE A 183 -10.05 14.34 -38.63
C ILE A 183 -8.68 14.40 -39.31
N ARG A 184 -8.32 13.38 -40.10
CA ARG A 184 -7.05 13.37 -40.83
C ARG A 184 -7.08 14.32 -42.02
N SER A 185 -8.21 14.43 -42.73
CA SER A 185 -8.41 15.43 -43.78
C SER A 185 -8.20 16.85 -43.22
N LEU A 186 -8.81 17.17 -42.08
CA LEU A 186 -8.61 18.46 -41.40
C LEU A 186 -7.17 18.66 -40.95
N LEU A 187 -6.52 17.62 -40.43
CA LEU A 187 -5.11 17.67 -40.04
C LEU A 187 -4.21 17.95 -41.25
N PHE A 188 -4.48 17.33 -42.41
CA PHE A 188 -3.71 17.57 -43.63
C PHE A 188 -3.94 18.95 -44.21
N GLN A 189 -5.19 19.40 -44.27
CA GLN A 189 -5.53 20.72 -44.76
C GLN A 189 -4.73 21.82 -44.05
N HIS A 190 -4.51 21.67 -42.73
CA HIS A 190 -3.78 22.66 -41.93
C HIS A 190 -2.27 22.45 -41.86
N TRP A 191 -1.79 21.20 -41.80
CA TRP A 191 -0.40 20.91 -41.44
C TRP A 191 0.41 20.17 -42.50
N LYS A 192 -0.19 19.56 -43.54
CA LYS A 192 0.55 18.76 -44.54
C LYS A 192 1.55 19.59 -45.35
N ASN A 193 1.13 20.78 -45.78
CA ASN A 193 1.93 21.70 -46.61
C ASN A 193 2.50 22.87 -45.79
N SER A 194 2.50 22.77 -44.46
CA SER A 194 3.04 23.82 -43.59
C SER A 194 4.56 23.89 -43.72
N THR A 195 5.12 25.11 -43.75
CA THR A 195 6.57 25.35 -43.69
C THR A 195 7.13 25.21 -42.27
N ASP A 196 6.28 24.87 -41.29
CA ASP A 196 6.65 24.73 -39.88
C ASP A 196 7.52 23.49 -39.64
N ARG A 197 8.71 23.69 -39.07
CA ARG A 197 9.65 22.59 -38.80
C ARG A 197 9.32 21.80 -37.53
N ASP A 198 8.50 22.36 -36.64
CA ASP A 198 8.16 21.80 -35.33
C ASP A 198 7.03 20.77 -35.42
N ILE A 199 6.01 21.04 -36.25
CA ILE A 199 4.87 20.14 -36.48
C ILE A 199 5.01 19.50 -37.85
N GLN A 200 5.27 18.19 -37.87
CA GLN A 200 5.50 17.43 -39.08
C GLN A 200 4.36 16.45 -39.33
N VAL A 201 3.59 16.70 -40.39
CA VAL A 201 2.42 15.90 -40.77
C VAL A 201 2.60 15.43 -42.21
N HIS A 202 2.67 14.11 -42.40
CA HIS A 202 2.92 13.51 -43.72
C HIS A 202 1.85 12.49 -44.08
N GLU A 203 1.40 12.50 -45.33
CA GLU A 203 0.57 11.40 -45.84
C GLU A 203 1.43 10.18 -46.16
N TYR A 204 2.53 10.43 -46.88
CA TYR A 204 3.59 9.47 -47.18
C TYR A 204 4.93 10.06 -46.77
N LEU A 205 5.77 9.24 -46.13
CA LEU A 205 7.13 9.67 -45.78
C LEU A 205 8.02 9.62 -47.03
N PRO A 206 8.97 10.56 -47.18
CA PRO A 206 9.95 10.52 -48.28
C PRO A 206 10.75 9.22 -48.30
N ALA A 207 11.22 8.82 -49.48
CA ALA A 207 12.07 7.65 -49.64
C ALA A 207 13.30 7.73 -48.71
N GLY A 208 13.62 6.61 -48.03
CA GLY A 208 14.73 6.54 -47.06
C GLY A 208 14.42 7.06 -45.64
N VAL A 209 13.27 7.71 -45.41
CA VAL A 209 12.88 8.20 -44.07
C VAL A 209 12.17 7.12 -43.27
N SER A 210 12.75 6.74 -42.13
CA SER A 210 12.16 5.73 -41.24
C SER A 210 11.08 6.31 -40.34
N TYR A 211 9.85 5.79 -40.45
CA TYR A 211 8.72 6.09 -39.57
C TYR A 211 9.08 6.00 -38.07
N SER A 212 9.74 4.90 -37.69
CA SER A 212 10.18 4.67 -36.32
C SER A 212 11.20 5.69 -35.83
N SER A 213 12.07 6.18 -36.72
CA SER A 213 13.05 7.21 -36.40
C SER A 213 12.37 8.55 -36.12
N MET A 214 11.39 8.92 -36.94
CA MET A 214 10.61 10.15 -36.77
C MET A 214 9.89 10.15 -35.42
N MET A 215 9.12 9.10 -35.10
CA MET A 215 8.42 9.02 -33.81
C MET A 215 9.37 9.08 -32.60
N ARG A 216 10.55 8.47 -32.69
CA ARG A 216 11.56 8.50 -31.60
C ARG A 216 12.20 9.87 -31.42
N LYS A 217 12.24 10.70 -32.47
CA LYS A 217 12.71 12.09 -32.44
C LYS A 217 11.63 13.09 -32.02
N SER A 218 10.37 12.69 -31.95
CA SER A 218 9.25 13.58 -31.61
C SER A 218 8.96 13.66 -30.11
N LYS A 219 8.64 14.85 -29.60
CA LYS A 219 8.20 15.04 -28.22
C LYS A 219 6.77 14.55 -28.03
N PHE A 220 5.89 14.95 -28.95
CA PHE A 220 4.48 14.62 -28.99
C PHE A 220 4.16 13.84 -30.28
N CYS A 221 3.29 12.83 -30.19
CA CYS A 221 2.91 12.02 -31.35
C CYS A 221 1.41 12.13 -31.52
N LEU A 222 1.00 12.69 -32.66
CA LEU A 222 -0.40 12.93 -32.95
C LEU A 222 -1.08 11.60 -33.25
N CYS A 223 -2.21 11.37 -32.57
CA CYS A 223 -3.04 10.19 -32.68
C CYS A 223 -4.44 10.62 -33.15
N PRO A 224 -4.58 11.19 -34.37
CA PRO A 224 -5.89 11.49 -34.93
C PRO A 224 -6.63 10.19 -35.22
N SER A 225 -7.91 10.15 -34.88
CA SER A 225 -8.78 9.04 -35.23
C SER A 225 -8.99 8.93 -36.74
N GLY A 226 -9.29 7.72 -37.18
CA GLY A 226 -9.62 7.40 -38.56
C GLY A 226 -11.11 7.61 -38.84
N TYR A 227 -11.70 6.75 -39.68
CA TYR A 227 -13.15 6.53 -39.61
C TYR A 227 -13.57 6.06 -38.21
N GLU A 228 -12.73 5.23 -37.58
CA GLU A 228 -12.88 4.76 -36.21
C GLU A 228 -12.09 5.58 -35.18
N VAL A 229 -12.50 5.47 -33.92
CA VAL A 229 -11.79 6.12 -32.81
C VAL A 229 -10.49 5.42 -32.41
N GLY A 230 -10.43 4.10 -32.58
CA GLY A 230 -9.27 3.28 -32.26
C GLY A 230 -8.13 3.54 -33.23
N SER A 231 -6.94 3.88 -32.72
CA SER A 231 -5.75 4.10 -33.54
C SER A 231 -4.55 3.38 -32.93
N PRO A 232 -3.86 2.50 -33.68
CA PRO A 232 -2.66 1.83 -33.16
C PRO A 232 -1.52 2.81 -32.85
N ARG A 233 -1.64 4.05 -33.34
CA ARG A 233 -0.68 5.14 -33.13
C ARG A 233 -0.53 5.48 -31.66
N ILE A 234 -1.56 5.23 -30.85
CA ILE A 234 -1.49 5.41 -29.41
C ILE A 234 -0.47 4.47 -28.79
N VAL A 235 -0.48 3.19 -29.19
CA VAL A 235 0.49 2.19 -28.72
C VAL A 235 1.88 2.49 -29.28
N GLU A 236 1.97 2.84 -30.57
CA GLU A 236 3.23 3.21 -31.22
C GLU A 236 3.90 4.43 -30.55
N ALA A 237 3.11 5.45 -30.18
CA ALA A 237 3.58 6.62 -29.45
C ALA A 237 4.13 6.24 -28.07
N ILE A 238 3.41 5.39 -27.33
CA ILE A 238 3.85 4.89 -26.03
C ILE A 238 5.17 4.12 -26.17
N TYR A 239 5.29 3.27 -27.19
CA TYR A 239 6.50 2.49 -27.45
C TYR A 239 7.71 3.36 -27.79
N ALA A 240 7.49 4.36 -28.65
CA ALA A 240 8.48 5.36 -29.01
C ALA A 240 8.85 6.30 -27.84
N GLY A 241 8.21 6.19 -26.67
CA GLY A 241 8.42 7.09 -25.53
C GLY A 241 7.97 8.53 -25.80
N CYS A 242 7.06 8.69 -26.75
CA CYS A 242 6.50 9.94 -27.24
C CYS A 242 5.18 10.21 -26.51
N VAL A 243 4.90 11.46 -26.11
CA VAL A 243 3.64 11.77 -25.41
C VAL A 243 2.47 11.71 -26.41
N PRO A 244 1.47 10.82 -26.23
CA PRO A 244 0.37 10.72 -27.17
C PRO A 244 -0.51 11.98 -27.14
N VAL A 245 -0.87 12.49 -28.31
CA VAL A 245 -1.84 13.58 -28.48
C VAL A 245 -3.09 13.01 -29.13
N ILE A 246 -4.14 12.80 -28.34
CA ILE A 246 -5.39 12.17 -28.76
C ILE A 246 -6.29 13.25 -29.34
N ILE A 247 -6.62 13.13 -30.64
CA ILE A 247 -7.46 14.08 -31.37
C ILE A 247 -8.76 13.37 -31.77
N LYS A 248 -9.70 13.29 -30.82
CA LYS A 248 -11.05 12.72 -31.02
C LYS A 248 -11.96 12.96 -29.83
N ASP A 249 -13.25 13.17 -30.13
CA ASP A 249 -14.34 13.20 -29.16
C ASP A 249 -15.02 11.85 -29.01
N GLY A 250 -15.45 11.52 -27.79
CA GLY A 250 -16.11 10.25 -27.47
C GLY A 250 -15.21 9.01 -27.40
N TYR A 251 -13.90 9.13 -27.66
CA TYR A 251 -12.98 8.02 -27.51
C TYR A 251 -12.62 7.75 -26.05
N VAL A 252 -12.69 6.49 -25.63
CA VAL A 252 -12.28 6.01 -24.31
C VAL A 252 -10.96 5.25 -24.45
N PRO A 253 -9.81 5.83 -24.02
CA PRO A 253 -8.51 5.21 -24.19
C PRO A 253 -8.38 3.86 -23.46
N PRO A 254 -7.50 2.96 -23.93
CA PRO A 254 -7.29 1.64 -23.32
C PRO A 254 -6.97 1.71 -21.84
N PHE A 255 -7.58 0.84 -21.05
CA PHE A 255 -7.37 0.74 -19.61
C PHE A 255 -7.65 2.04 -18.84
N SER A 256 -8.54 2.93 -19.32
CA SER A 256 -8.87 4.19 -18.63
C SER A 256 -9.49 3.99 -17.22
N ASP A 257 -9.96 2.79 -16.93
CA ASP A 257 -10.40 2.31 -15.63
C ASP A 257 -9.26 2.06 -14.63
N VAL A 258 -8.01 1.95 -15.11
CA VAL A 258 -6.80 1.70 -14.31
C VAL A 258 -5.76 2.80 -14.48
N LEU A 259 -5.57 3.28 -15.71
CA LEU A 259 -4.56 4.26 -16.11
C LEU A 259 -5.18 5.65 -16.23
N ASN A 260 -4.61 6.62 -15.52
CA ASN A 260 -5.02 8.02 -15.64
C ASN A 260 -4.35 8.69 -16.85
N TRP A 261 -4.97 8.60 -18.02
CA TRP A 261 -4.46 9.15 -19.29
C TRP A 261 -4.12 10.64 -19.23
N LYS A 262 -4.88 11.45 -18.45
CA LYS A 262 -4.60 12.90 -18.27
C LYS A 262 -3.19 13.17 -17.74
N THR A 263 -2.54 12.17 -17.15
CA THR A 263 -1.21 12.30 -16.56
C THR A 263 -0.06 12.11 -17.54
N PHE A 264 -0.32 11.50 -18.70
CA PHE A 264 0.71 11.11 -19.68
C PHE A 264 0.30 11.26 -21.16
N SER A 265 -0.89 11.79 -21.46
CA SER A 265 -1.33 12.17 -22.81
C SER A 265 -1.90 13.59 -22.83
N VAL A 266 -1.97 14.18 -24.02
CA VAL A 266 -2.66 15.44 -24.29
C VAL A 266 -3.95 15.10 -25.05
N LYS A 267 -5.09 15.66 -24.64
CA LYS A 267 -6.33 15.57 -25.42
C LYS A 267 -6.54 16.90 -26.14
N VAL A 268 -6.82 16.84 -27.44
CA VAL A 268 -7.08 18.02 -28.28
C VAL A 268 -8.42 17.81 -28.98
N GLU A 269 -9.30 18.80 -28.91
CA GLU A 269 -10.57 18.78 -29.62
C GLU A 269 -10.34 18.98 -31.13
N VAL A 270 -11.20 18.42 -31.97
CA VAL A 270 -11.03 18.48 -33.44
C VAL A 270 -10.95 19.92 -33.95
N LYS A 271 -11.74 20.83 -33.38
CA LYS A 271 -11.74 22.26 -33.72
C LYS A 271 -10.42 22.98 -33.39
N GLU A 272 -9.60 22.42 -32.51
CA GLU A 272 -8.33 22.99 -32.06
C GLU A 272 -7.12 22.52 -32.88
N ILE A 273 -7.34 21.72 -33.94
CA ILE A 273 -6.28 21.30 -34.88
C ILE A 273 -5.44 22.49 -35.40
N PRO A 274 -6.01 23.65 -35.77
CA PRO A 274 -5.21 24.81 -36.18
C PRO A 274 -4.30 25.35 -35.07
N ASN A 275 -4.68 25.19 -33.81
CA ASN A 275 -3.97 25.71 -32.63
C ASN A 275 -2.96 24.71 -32.02
N LEU A 276 -2.71 23.56 -32.66
CA LEU A 276 -1.86 22.49 -32.13
C LEU A 276 -0.50 22.99 -31.62
N LYS A 277 0.18 23.85 -32.39
CA LYS A 277 1.49 24.38 -31.99
C LYS A 277 1.42 25.17 -30.69
N LYS A 278 0.44 26.07 -30.58
CA LYS A 278 0.23 26.89 -29.39
C LYS A 278 -0.08 26.02 -28.16
N ILE A 279 -0.96 25.04 -28.31
CA ILE A 279 -1.34 24.11 -27.23
C ILE A 279 -0.13 23.34 -26.72
N LEU A 280 0.68 22.78 -27.63
CA LEU A 280 1.83 21.95 -27.27
C LEU A 280 3.00 22.78 -26.73
N MET A 281 3.23 24.00 -27.23
CA MET A 281 4.25 24.91 -26.70
C MET A 281 3.88 25.48 -25.32
N ASN A 282 2.59 25.62 -25.00
CA ASN A 282 2.13 26.03 -23.67
C ASN A 282 2.41 24.97 -22.58
N ILE A 283 2.74 23.73 -22.95
CA ILE A 283 3.15 22.71 -22.01
C ILE A 283 4.60 22.98 -21.60
N SER A 284 4.80 23.39 -20.35
CA SER A 284 6.14 23.65 -19.82
C SER A 284 7.05 22.42 -19.92
N GLN A 285 8.36 22.64 -20.08
CA GLN A 285 9.34 21.56 -20.13
C GLN A 285 9.23 20.61 -18.92
N ARG A 286 8.93 21.14 -17.72
CA ARG A 286 8.72 20.33 -16.50
C ARG A 286 7.48 19.42 -16.62
N GLN A 287 6.37 19.93 -17.17
CA GLN A 287 5.17 19.13 -17.41
C GLN A 287 5.43 18.05 -18.46
N TYR A 288 6.07 18.40 -19.58
CA TYR A 288 6.46 17.45 -20.62
C TYR A 288 7.34 16.31 -20.07
N LEU A 289 8.41 16.63 -19.35
CA LEU A 289 9.29 15.63 -18.72
C LEU A 289 8.56 14.71 -17.72
N ARG A 290 7.49 15.21 -17.08
CA ARG A 290 6.64 14.39 -16.20
C ARG A 290 5.76 13.44 -17.01
N MET A 291 5.14 13.93 -18.08
CA MET A 291 4.30 13.12 -18.97
C MET A 291 5.14 12.02 -19.65
N GLN A 292 6.30 12.37 -20.19
CA GLN A 292 7.19 11.44 -20.86
C GLN A 292 7.72 10.33 -19.93
N ARG A 293 8.08 10.66 -18.69
CA ARG A 293 8.45 9.65 -17.69
C ARG A 293 7.31 8.68 -17.40
N ARG A 294 6.07 9.17 -17.37
CA ARG A 294 4.88 8.34 -17.16
C ARG A 294 4.58 7.46 -18.38
N VAL A 295 4.76 7.97 -19.61
CA VAL A 295 4.70 7.15 -20.84
C VAL A 295 5.63 5.94 -20.73
N LYS A 296 6.89 6.16 -20.33
CA LYS A 296 7.85 5.06 -20.11
C LYS A 296 7.41 4.07 -19.03
N GLN A 297 6.71 4.52 -17.99
CA GLN A 297 6.21 3.64 -16.92
C GLN A 297 5.03 2.78 -17.38
N VAL A 298 4.13 3.33 -18.20
CA VAL A 298 2.95 2.60 -18.67
C VAL A 298 3.23 1.70 -19.86
N GLN A 299 4.37 1.89 -20.55
CA GLN A 299 4.75 1.12 -21.74
C GLN A 299 4.59 -0.41 -21.58
N ARG A 300 4.99 -0.97 -20.45
CA ARG A 300 4.86 -2.40 -20.15
C ARG A 300 3.43 -2.95 -20.22
N HIS A 301 2.42 -2.11 -20.00
CA HIS A 301 1.00 -2.47 -20.02
C HIS A 301 0.43 -2.65 -21.41
N PHE A 302 1.19 -2.25 -22.44
CA PHE A 302 0.80 -2.35 -23.85
C PHE A 302 1.66 -3.37 -24.60
N VAL A 303 2.48 -4.16 -23.90
CA VAL A 303 3.35 -5.19 -24.47
C VAL A 303 2.56 -6.48 -24.66
N VAL A 304 2.65 -7.07 -25.86
CA VAL A 304 2.25 -8.45 -26.11
C VAL A 304 3.48 -9.33 -25.93
N ASN A 305 3.38 -10.35 -25.09
CA ASN A 305 4.43 -11.34 -24.89
C ASN A 305 4.04 -12.66 -25.57
N GLU A 306 5.01 -13.51 -25.88
CA GLU A 306 4.75 -14.89 -26.34
C GLU A 306 3.95 -15.66 -25.29
N THR A 307 4.39 -15.60 -24.03
CA THR A 307 3.66 -16.08 -22.85
C THR A 307 3.16 -14.89 -22.04
N PRO A 308 1.86 -14.81 -21.67
CA PRO A 308 1.34 -13.71 -20.88
C PRO A 308 2.12 -13.49 -19.58
N LYS A 309 2.54 -12.25 -19.33
CA LYS A 309 3.27 -11.82 -18.13
C LYS A 309 2.44 -10.84 -17.33
N ARG A 310 2.54 -10.89 -16.00
CA ARG A 310 1.83 -9.95 -15.12
C ARG A 310 1.97 -8.51 -15.60
N PHE A 311 0.82 -7.83 -15.64
CA PHE A 311 0.68 -6.44 -16.06
C PHE A 311 0.94 -6.15 -17.54
N ASP A 312 1.03 -7.15 -18.40
CA ASP A 312 1.03 -6.97 -19.84
C ASP A 312 -0.39 -6.72 -20.38
N ILE A 313 -0.52 -6.54 -21.69
CA ILE A 313 -1.80 -6.21 -22.32
C ILE A 313 -2.89 -7.27 -22.05
N PHE A 314 -2.54 -8.55 -22.02
CA PHE A 314 -3.47 -9.63 -21.71
C PHE A 314 -4.00 -9.50 -20.28
N HIS A 315 -3.10 -9.41 -19.30
CA HIS A 315 -3.48 -9.26 -17.90
C HIS A 315 -4.27 -7.97 -17.63
N MET A 316 -3.90 -6.88 -18.29
CA MET A 316 -4.62 -5.61 -18.19
C MET A 316 -6.03 -5.72 -18.76
N THR A 317 -6.21 -6.45 -19.87
CA THR A 317 -7.53 -6.64 -20.48
C THR A 317 -8.41 -7.55 -19.64
N VAL A 318 -7.87 -8.70 -19.19
CA VAL A 318 -8.55 -9.62 -18.26
C VAL A 318 -8.93 -8.89 -16.97
N HIS A 319 -8.09 -7.99 -16.47
CA HIS A 319 -8.41 -7.16 -15.31
C HIS A 319 -9.56 -6.19 -15.57
N SER A 320 -9.60 -5.53 -16.72
CA SER A 320 -10.74 -4.68 -17.09
C SER A 320 -12.02 -5.50 -17.23
N ILE A 321 -11.99 -6.71 -17.80
CA ILE A 321 -13.14 -7.62 -17.85
C ILE A 321 -13.62 -7.98 -16.43
N TRP A 322 -12.69 -8.34 -15.54
CA TRP A 322 -12.98 -8.59 -14.12
C TRP A 322 -13.71 -7.41 -13.47
N LEU A 323 -13.22 -6.17 -13.68
CA LEU A 323 -13.85 -4.98 -13.12
C LEU A 323 -15.27 -4.76 -13.65
N ARG A 324 -15.54 -5.10 -14.93
CA ARG A 324 -16.90 -5.02 -15.49
C ARG A 324 -17.82 -6.10 -14.94
N ARG A 325 -17.32 -7.31 -14.76
CA ARG A 325 -18.09 -8.37 -14.12
C ARG A 325 -18.58 -7.96 -12.73
N LEU A 326 -17.71 -7.37 -11.92
CA LEU A 326 -18.08 -6.86 -10.58
C LEU A 326 -19.18 -5.78 -10.61
N ASN A 327 -19.40 -5.12 -11.74
CA ASN A 327 -20.35 -4.01 -11.90
C ASN A 327 -21.69 -4.39 -12.58
N THR A 328 -21.83 -5.62 -13.12
CA THR A 328 -23.02 -6.08 -13.86
C THR A 328 -24.26 -6.18 -12.98
N GLU A 329 -25.46 -5.95 -13.52
CA GLU A 329 -26.70 -6.04 -12.73
C GLU A 329 -27.06 -7.42 -12.24
N THR A 330 -26.56 -8.48 -12.86
CA THR A 330 -26.63 -9.85 -12.31
C THR A 330 -25.63 -10.08 -11.19
N PHE A 331 -24.47 -9.41 -11.20
CA PHE A 331 -23.62 -9.26 -10.01
C PHE A 331 -24.17 -8.20 -9.05
N LYS A 332 -25.14 -7.36 -9.47
CA LYS A 332 -25.91 -6.44 -8.63
C LYS A 332 -27.24 -7.01 -8.09
N SER A 333 -27.76 -8.08 -8.69
CA SER A 333 -28.88 -8.89 -8.21
C SER A 333 -28.36 -10.10 -7.45
N MET A 334 -27.15 -10.60 -7.78
CA MET A 334 -26.20 -11.19 -6.83
C MET A 334 -25.54 -10.12 -5.94
N ASN A 335 -25.73 -8.80 -6.17
CA ASN A 335 -25.68 -7.74 -5.12
C ASN A 335 -27.02 -7.67 -4.36
N THR A 336 -27.78 -8.76 -4.37
CA THR A 336 -28.17 -9.28 -3.07
C THR A 336 -26.97 -9.41 -2.15
N SER A 337 -25.70 -9.44 -2.57
CA SER A 337 -24.48 -9.19 -1.78
C SER A 337 -24.31 -7.73 -1.30
N LEU A 338 -24.77 -6.64 -1.94
CA LEU A 338 -24.91 -5.38 -1.15
C LEU A 338 -26.08 -5.45 -0.16
N ARG A 339 -26.92 -6.48 -0.21
CA ARG A 339 -27.90 -6.78 0.85
C ARG A 339 -27.49 -8.00 1.70
N VAL A 340 -26.50 -8.79 1.33
CA VAL A 340 -26.08 -10.09 1.88
C VAL A 340 -24.66 -9.93 2.34
N PHE A 341 -23.71 -9.36 1.62
CA PHE A 341 -22.57 -8.67 2.23
C PHE A 341 -23.02 -7.53 3.15
N ARG A 342 -24.04 -6.68 2.87
CA ARG A 342 -24.57 -5.79 3.93
C ARG A 342 -25.36 -6.54 5.00
N THR A 343 -26.08 -7.63 4.69
CA THR A 343 -26.74 -8.45 5.74
C THR A 343 -25.69 -9.20 6.54
N ILE A 344 -24.82 -10.05 6.00
CA ILE A 344 -23.55 -10.58 6.58
C ILE A 344 -22.74 -9.50 7.35
N LEU A 345 -22.50 -8.29 6.83
CA LEU A 345 -21.84 -7.20 7.57
C LEU A 345 -22.71 -6.65 8.72
N LYS A 346 -24.04 -6.76 8.65
CA LYS A 346 -25.03 -6.41 9.68
C LYS A 346 -25.47 -7.61 10.54
N SER A 347 -25.11 -8.83 10.16
CA SER A 347 -25.61 -10.09 10.69
C SER A 347 -24.60 -10.58 11.69
N LYS A 348 -25.09 -10.95 12.86
CA LYS A 348 -24.25 -11.53 13.92
C LYS A 348 -23.80 -12.96 13.57
N LEU A 349 -24.65 -13.71 12.86
CA LEU A 349 -24.50 -15.14 12.55
C LEU A 349 -24.70 -15.39 11.06
N CYS A 350 -23.87 -16.24 10.46
CA CYS A 350 -23.93 -16.56 9.04
C CYS A 350 -24.00 -18.06 8.82
N LEU A 351 -25.12 -18.51 8.27
CA LEU A 351 -25.35 -19.90 7.97
C LEU A 351 -24.34 -20.39 6.93
N CYS A 352 -23.57 -21.39 7.35
CA CYS A 352 -22.59 -22.11 6.56
C CYS A 352 -23.05 -23.57 6.45
N PRO A 353 -24.16 -23.84 5.74
CA PRO A 353 -24.55 -25.21 5.47
C PRO A 353 -23.47 -25.87 4.62
N SER A 354 -23.29 -27.18 4.81
CA SER A 354 -22.48 -27.95 3.88
C SER A 354 -23.12 -27.90 2.49
N GLY A 355 -22.44 -27.28 1.53
CA GLY A 355 -22.48 -27.79 0.16
C GLY A 355 -21.85 -29.19 0.15
N TYR A 356 -22.08 -29.96 -0.92
CA TYR A 356 -21.83 -31.40 -0.97
C TYR A 356 -20.41 -31.89 -0.61
N GLU A 357 -19.38 -31.05 -0.38
CA GLU A 357 -18.04 -31.50 0.06
C GLU A 357 -17.29 -30.56 1.04
N VAL A 358 -16.07 -30.98 1.42
CA VAL A 358 -15.29 -30.77 2.67
C VAL A 358 -14.71 -29.34 2.87
N GLY A 359 -15.12 -28.33 2.10
CA GLY A 359 -14.49 -27.00 2.16
C GLY A 359 -15.40 -25.84 1.76
N SER A 360 -16.53 -25.67 2.44
CA SER A 360 -17.52 -24.63 2.09
C SER A 360 -16.90 -23.22 2.04
N PRO A 361 -16.91 -22.54 0.87
CA PRO A 361 -16.44 -21.15 0.72
C PRO A 361 -17.16 -20.18 1.67
N ARG A 362 -18.38 -20.53 2.08
CA ARG A 362 -19.24 -19.75 2.97
C ARG A 362 -18.62 -19.48 4.33
N ILE A 363 -17.81 -20.41 4.85
CA ILE A 363 -17.11 -20.22 6.13
C ILE A 363 -16.04 -19.15 5.97
N VAL A 364 -15.27 -19.23 4.89
CA VAL A 364 -14.21 -18.26 4.58
C VAL A 364 -14.82 -16.88 4.29
N GLU A 365 -15.93 -16.83 3.55
CA GLU A 365 -16.71 -15.62 3.29
C GLU A 365 -17.28 -14.98 4.57
N ALA A 366 -17.87 -15.78 5.46
CA ALA A 366 -18.36 -15.32 6.77
C ALA A 366 -17.24 -14.68 7.60
N ILE A 367 -16.05 -15.30 7.61
CA ILE A 367 -14.86 -14.79 8.31
C ILE A 367 -14.38 -13.46 7.71
N TYR A 368 -14.25 -13.40 6.38
CA TYR A 368 -13.85 -12.18 5.69
C TYR A 368 -14.84 -11.04 5.97
N ALA A 369 -16.13 -11.33 5.98
CA ALA A 369 -17.18 -10.37 6.23
C ALA A 369 -17.44 -10.08 7.73
N GLY A 370 -16.86 -10.87 8.65
CA GLY A 370 -16.83 -10.59 10.10
C GLY A 370 -18.07 -11.08 10.84
N CYS A 371 -18.73 -12.07 10.26
CA CYS A 371 -19.92 -12.71 10.77
C CYS A 371 -19.52 -14.05 11.41
N VAL A 372 -20.12 -14.43 12.54
CA VAL A 372 -19.78 -15.72 13.17
C VAL A 372 -20.36 -16.86 12.33
N PRO A 373 -19.54 -17.79 11.81
CA PRO A 373 -20.00 -18.92 11.01
C PRO A 373 -20.90 -19.85 11.85
N VAL A 374 -22.07 -20.21 11.32
CA VAL A 374 -22.93 -21.27 11.85
C VAL A 374 -22.77 -22.48 10.94
N ILE A 375 -21.93 -23.42 11.35
CA ILE A 375 -21.58 -24.62 10.61
C ILE A 375 -22.71 -25.64 10.80
N ILE A 376 -23.42 -25.94 9.72
CA ILE A 376 -24.48 -26.95 9.71
C ILE A 376 -23.94 -28.18 8.96
N LYS A 377 -23.19 -29.04 9.67
CA LYS A 377 -22.58 -30.28 9.14
C LYS A 377 -22.07 -31.19 10.26
N ASP A 378 -22.52 -32.44 10.27
CA ASP A 378 -22.05 -33.46 11.21
C ASP A 378 -20.61 -33.91 10.85
N GLY A 379 -19.76 -34.11 11.86
CA GLY A 379 -18.38 -34.59 11.65
C GLY A 379 -17.42 -33.62 10.95
N TYR A 380 -17.81 -32.36 10.72
CA TYR A 380 -16.96 -31.39 10.01
C TYR A 380 -15.80 -30.88 10.86
N VAL A 381 -14.58 -31.02 10.33
CA VAL A 381 -13.36 -30.39 10.81
C VAL A 381 -13.10 -29.14 9.97
N PRO A 382 -13.28 -27.93 10.54
CA PRO A 382 -13.08 -26.71 9.77
C PRO A 382 -11.61 -26.49 9.38
N PRO A 383 -11.33 -25.77 8.28
CA PRO A 383 -9.96 -25.49 7.86
C PRO A 383 -9.20 -24.73 8.96
N PHE A 384 -7.89 -24.95 9.06
CA PHE A 384 -7.02 -24.32 10.06
C PHE A 384 -7.37 -24.68 11.53
N SER A 385 -7.91 -25.88 11.79
CA SER A 385 -8.22 -26.33 13.17
C SER A 385 -6.97 -26.48 14.07
N ASP A 386 -5.78 -26.47 13.48
CA ASP A 386 -4.46 -26.38 14.10
C ASP A 386 -4.10 -24.94 14.54
N ALA A 387 -4.72 -23.90 13.97
CA ALA A 387 -4.41 -22.49 14.22
C ALA A 387 -5.60 -21.65 14.74
N LEU A 388 -6.84 -22.14 14.60
CA LEU A 388 -8.08 -21.49 15.04
C LEU A 388 -8.88 -22.42 15.95
N ASN A 389 -9.26 -21.92 17.14
CA ASN A 389 -10.18 -22.64 18.02
C ASN A 389 -11.63 -22.44 17.55
N TRP A 390 -12.10 -23.33 16.68
CA TRP A 390 -13.43 -23.27 16.10
C TRP A 390 -14.59 -23.38 17.10
N LYS A 391 -14.36 -23.94 18.31
CA LYS A 391 -15.37 -23.92 19.39
C LYS A 391 -15.71 -22.50 19.83
N THR A 392 -14.74 -21.58 19.77
CA THR A 392 -14.92 -20.16 20.16
C THR A 392 -15.33 -19.25 18.99
N PHE A 393 -15.09 -19.71 17.76
CA PHE A 393 -15.15 -18.89 16.54
C PHE A 393 -16.31 -19.26 15.60
N SER A 394 -17.07 -20.31 15.90
CA SER A 394 -18.23 -20.73 15.13
C SER A 394 -19.30 -21.36 16.02
N VAL A 395 -20.52 -21.43 15.53
CA VAL A 395 -21.60 -22.22 16.10
C VAL A 395 -21.67 -23.52 15.30
N LYS A 396 -21.63 -24.67 15.95
CA LYS A 396 -21.94 -25.94 15.29
C LYS A 396 -23.42 -26.27 15.51
N VAL A 397 -24.11 -26.67 14.46
CA VAL A 397 -25.48 -27.19 14.49
C VAL A 397 -25.46 -28.52 13.77
N GLU A 398 -25.97 -29.56 14.41
CA GLU A 398 -26.06 -30.88 13.79
C GLU A 398 -27.16 -30.90 12.72
N VAL A 399 -27.01 -31.75 11.70
CA VAL A 399 -27.97 -31.80 10.58
C VAL A 399 -29.38 -32.17 11.09
N LYS A 400 -29.46 -33.04 12.10
CA LYS A 400 -30.71 -33.42 12.77
C LYS A 400 -31.41 -32.27 13.50
N GLU A 401 -30.68 -31.20 13.82
CA GLU A 401 -31.18 -30.03 14.54
C GLU A 401 -31.69 -28.91 13.62
N ILE A 402 -31.59 -29.09 12.29
CA ILE A 402 -32.09 -28.13 11.29
C ILE A 402 -33.57 -27.75 11.50
N PRO A 403 -34.50 -28.68 11.83
CA PRO A 403 -35.88 -28.31 12.12
C PRO A 403 -36.03 -27.35 13.31
N ASN A 404 -35.09 -27.38 14.25
CA ASN A 404 -35.03 -26.49 15.42
C ASN A 404 -34.06 -25.29 15.23
N LEU A 405 -33.50 -25.12 14.03
CA LEU A 405 -32.48 -24.11 13.72
C LEU A 405 -32.93 -22.70 14.08
N LYS A 406 -34.21 -22.36 13.87
CA LYS A 406 -34.76 -21.05 14.22
C LYS A 406 -34.64 -20.76 15.73
N ASN A 407 -34.96 -21.72 16.59
CA ASN A 407 -34.85 -21.55 18.04
C ASN A 407 -33.38 -21.56 18.50
N ILE A 408 -32.53 -22.39 17.90
CA ILE A 408 -31.09 -22.41 18.15
C ILE A 408 -30.47 -21.05 17.80
N LEU A 409 -30.75 -20.53 16.61
CA LEU A 409 -30.29 -19.22 16.17
C LEU A 409 -30.91 -18.07 16.97
N MET A 410 -32.16 -18.18 17.42
CA MET A 410 -32.77 -17.19 18.31
C MET A 410 -32.07 -17.18 19.67
N ASN A 411 -31.80 -18.33 20.29
CA ASN A 411 -31.00 -18.44 21.52
C ASN A 411 -29.59 -17.88 21.34
N ILE A 412 -28.93 -18.09 20.19
CA ILE A 412 -27.58 -17.58 19.93
C ILE A 412 -27.58 -16.10 19.51
N SER A 413 -28.57 -15.61 18.77
CA SER A 413 -28.67 -14.19 18.39
C SER A 413 -29.13 -13.32 19.56
N GLN A 414 -29.81 -13.94 20.53
CA GLN A 414 -30.04 -13.42 21.88
C GLN A 414 -28.77 -13.47 22.74
N ARG A 415 -27.75 -14.29 22.42
CA ARG A 415 -26.39 -14.06 22.93
C ARG A 415 -25.88 -12.75 22.34
N GLN A 416 -25.92 -11.69 23.12
CA GLN A 416 -25.22 -10.46 22.79
C GLN A 416 -23.71 -10.76 22.79
N TYR A 417 -23.09 -10.82 21.59
CA TYR A 417 -21.64 -10.74 21.51
C TYR A 417 -21.19 -9.46 22.19
N SER A 418 -20.34 -9.61 23.20
CA SER A 418 -19.74 -8.49 23.90
C SER A 418 -19.06 -7.56 22.90
N LYS A 419 -18.95 -6.29 23.28
CA LYS A 419 -18.21 -5.30 22.48
C LYS A 419 -16.74 -5.70 22.31
N LEU A 420 -16.18 -6.37 23.32
CA LEU A 420 -14.83 -6.93 23.30
C LEU A 420 -14.64 -7.94 22.16
N LYS A 421 -15.57 -8.89 21.98
CA LYS A 421 -15.50 -9.89 20.92
C LYS A 421 -15.47 -9.26 19.52
N LYS A 422 -16.23 -8.17 19.30
CA LYS A 422 -16.21 -7.40 18.03
C LYS A 422 -14.86 -6.71 17.81
N LEU A 423 -14.28 -6.16 18.87
CA LEU A 423 -12.98 -5.50 18.82
C LEU A 423 -11.87 -6.50 18.49
N GLU A 424 -11.86 -7.67 19.12
CA GLU A 424 -10.87 -8.73 18.87
C GLU A 424 -10.92 -9.25 17.41
N VAL A 425 -12.13 -9.37 16.83
CA VAL A 425 -12.29 -9.69 15.40
C VAL A 425 -11.67 -8.60 14.51
N SER A 426 -11.83 -7.33 14.88
CA SER A 426 -11.22 -6.20 14.16
C SER A 426 -9.68 -6.24 14.19
N LEU A 427 -9.11 -6.57 15.35
CA LEU A 427 -7.65 -6.75 15.51
C LEU A 427 -7.12 -7.97 14.75
N ALA A 428 -7.86 -9.08 14.76
CA ALA A 428 -7.52 -10.28 13.98
C ALA A 428 -7.43 -9.97 12.47
N ARG A 429 -8.36 -9.16 11.95
CA ARG A 429 -8.33 -8.69 10.55
C ARG A 429 -7.09 -7.85 10.26
N ALA A 430 -6.74 -6.91 11.14
CA ALA A 430 -5.52 -6.11 11.00
C ALA A 430 -4.27 -7.00 10.94
N ARG A 431 -4.15 -7.99 11.85
CA ARG A 431 -3.05 -8.97 11.85
C ARG A 431 -2.95 -9.72 10.52
N SER A 432 -4.07 -10.20 9.99
CA SER A 432 -4.12 -10.91 8.70
C SER A 432 -3.58 -10.04 7.56
N PHE A 433 -4.02 -8.78 7.47
CA PHE A 433 -3.54 -7.86 6.46
C PHE A 433 -2.06 -7.55 6.55
N ILE A 434 -1.54 -7.35 7.76
CA ILE A 434 -0.10 -7.09 8.00
C ILE A 434 0.73 -8.31 7.59
N ARG A 435 0.30 -9.53 7.96
CA ARG A 435 0.96 -10.78 7.57
C ARG A 435 1.00 -10.95 6.05
N GLN A 436 -0.10 -10.69 5.37
CA GLN A 436 -0.14 -10.75 3.89
C GLN A 436 0.84 -9.76 3.24
N ALA A 437 0.92 -8.53 3.76
CA ALA A 437 1.89 -7.55 3.29
C ALA A 437 3.33 -8.01 3.55
N ALA A 438 3.58 -8.67 4.67
CA ALA A 438 4.91 -9.17 5.03
C ALA A 438 5.43 -10.26 4.08
N LEU A 439 4.54 -11.05 3.47
CA LEU A 439 4.88 -12.16 2.56
C LEU A 439 5.28 -11.71 1.15
N ILE A 440 5.12 -10.44 0.80
CA ILE A 440 5.48 -9.94 -0.54
C ILE A 440 7.01 -9.84 -0.66
N ARG A 441 7.60 -10.66 -1.55
CA ARG A 441 9.05 -10.83 -1.71
C ARG A 441 9.86 -9.54 -1.90
N ASN A 442 9.32 -8.53 -2.58
CA ASN A 442 10.04 -7.29 -2.86
C ASN A 442 10.02 -6.29 -1.67
N LEU A 443 9.31 -6.60 -0.58
CA LEU A 443 9.15 -5.77 0.63
C LEU A 443 8.71 -4.32 0.33
N THR A 444 8.19 -4.07 -0.87
CA THR A 444 7.84 -2.74 -1.35
C THR A 444 6.34 -2.57 -1.16
N SER A 445 5.93 -1.42 -0.61
CA SER A 445 4.50 -1.14 -0.48
C SER A 445 3.78 -1.21 -1.82
N THR A 446 2.70 -1.98 -1.87
CA THR A 446 1.73 -1.99 -2.97
C THR A 446 0.69 -0.87 -2.86
N HIS A 447 0.56 -0.26 -1.67
CA HIS A 447 -0.32 0.88 -1.43
C HIS A 447 0.37 2.17 -1.84
N GLN A 448 -0.34 3.01 -2.59
CA GLN A 448 0.06 4.39 -2.84
C GLN A 448 -0.36 5.24 -1.63
N ASP A 449 0.57 6.06 -1.15
CA ASP A 449 0.34 7.04 -0.09
C ASP A 449 0.89 8.39 -0.59
N PRO A 450 0.06 9.46 -0.61
CA PRO A 450 0.47 10.76 -1.15
C PRO A 450 1.52 11.46 -0.28
N ASP A 451 1.60 11.14 1.01
CA ASP A 451 2.51 11.79 1.96
C ASP A 451 3.82 11.01 2.07
N TYR A 452 3.75 9.74 2.48
CA TYR A 452 4.95 8.93 2.62
C TYR A 452 4.72 7.44 2.39
N VAL A 453 5.54 6.86 1.50
CA VAL A 453 5.62 5.42 1.31
C VAL A 453 6.97 4.94 1.86
N PRO A 454 6.98 4.18 2.97
CA PRO A 454 8.18 3.54 3.50
C PRO A 454 8.87 2.68 2.45
N ARG A 455 10.17 2.89 2.25
CA ARG A 455 10.98 2.16 1.26
C ARG A 455 12.40 1.94 1.74
N GLY A 456 12.98 0.87 1.24
CA GLY A 456 14.40 0.59 1.40
C GLY A 456 14.74 -0.12 2.72
N PRO A 457 16.04 -0.38 2.92
CA PRO A 457 16.52 -1.30 3.95
C PRO A 457 16.54 -0.72 5.36
N ILE A 458 16.16 0.56 5.54
CA ILE A 458 16.03 1.15 6.87
C ILE A 458 14.91 0.52 7.68
N TYR A 459 13.97 -0.16 7.02
CA TYR A 459 12.89 -0.91 7.64
C TYR A 459 13.22 -2.40 7.65
N ARG A 460 12.78 -3.12 8.70
CA ARG A 460 12.79 -4.60 8.72
C ARG A 460 11.92 -5.17 7.61
N ASN A 461 10.73 -4.60 7.43
CA ASN A 461 9.82 -4.90 6.33
C ASN A 461 8.98 -3.66 5.99
N ALA A 462 9.37 -2.92 4.94
CA ALA A 462 8.75 -1.64 4.62
C ALA A 462 7.27 -1.78 4.20
N ASN A 463 6.91 -2.88 3.51
CA ASN A 463 5.52 -3.14 3.12
C ASN A 463 4.63 -3.48 4.33
N ALA A 464 5.09 -4.38 5.21
CA ALA A 464 4.35 -4.73 6.42
C ALA A 464 4.19 -3.53 7.35
N PHE A 465 5.24 -2.72 7.51
CA PHE A 465 5.17 -1.47 8.28
C PHE A 465 4.13 -0.52 7.69
N HIS A 466 4.18 -0.24 6.39
CA HIS A 466 3.23 0.66 5.76
C HIS A 466 1.78 0.14 5.88
N ARG A 467 1.56 -1.17 5.65
CA ARG A 467 0.25 -1.78 5.83
C ARG A 467 -0.25 -1.65 7.26
N SER A 468 0.62 -1.91 8.24
CA SER A 468 0.26 -1.78 9.66
C SER A 468 -0.08 -0.35 10.04
N TYR A 469 0.66 0.63 9.50
CA TYR A 469 0.43 2.04 9.77
C TYR A 469 -0.95 2.49 9.25
N LEU A 470 -1.31 2.09 8.03
CA LEU A 470 -2.63 2.40 7.45
C LEU A 470 -3.78 1.72 8.22
N GLU A 471 -3.58 0.50 8.71
CA GLU A 471 -4.60 -0.20 9.51
C GLU A 471 -4.76 0.44 10.90
N MET A 472 -3.68 0.96 11.48
CA MET A 472 -3.71 1.76 12.71
C MET A 472 -4.50 3.05 12.49
N GLU A 473 -4.18 3.86 11.47
CA GLU A 473 -4.89 5.11 11.19
C GLU A 473 -6.40 4.92 10.98
N LYS A 474 -6.79 3.79 10.41
CA LYS A 474 -8.20 3.48 10.14
C LYS A 474 -9.01 3.15 11.39
N ARG A 475 -8.40 2.60 12.44
CA ARG A 475 -9.14 1.92 13.52
C ARG A 475 -8.68 2.23 14.93
N PHE A 476 -7.42 2.61 15.12
CA PHE A 476 -6.83 2.70 16.44
C PHE A 476 -7.43 3.86 17.22
N LYS A 477 -7.87 3.56 18.44
CA LYS A 477 -8.44 4.53 19.36
C LYS A 477 -7.92 4.29 20.77
N ILE A 478 -7.60 5.38 21.44
CA ILE A 478 -7.00 5.43 22.78
C ILE A 478 -8.00 6.14 23.68
N TYR A 479 -8.41 5.47 24.75
CA TYR A 479 -9.11 6.14 25.85
C TYR A 479 -8.07 6.65 26.84
N VAL A 480 -8.22 7.89 27.28
CA VAL A 480 -7.39 8.48 28.32
C VAL A 480 -8.27 8.58 29.56
N TYR A 481 -7.89 7.88 30.64
CA TYR A 481 -8.59 8.00 31.93
C TYR A 481 -8.59 9.45 32.38
N GLU A 482 -9.65 9.91 33.04
CA GLU A 482 -9.81 11.30 33.50
C GLU A 482 -9.46 11.45 34.99
N GLU A 483 -9.15 10.34 35.67
CA GLU A 483 -8.78 10.32 37.07
C GLU A 483 -7.37 10.87 37.30
N GLY A 484 -7.23 11.56 38.43
CA GLY A 484 -5.97 12.11 38.90
C GLY A 484 -5.88 13.62 38.69
N GLU A 485 -5.16 14.30 39.57
CA GLU A 485 -5.03 15.76 39.54
C GLU A 485 -3.63 16.20 39.11
N LEU A 486 -3.56 17.39 38.50
CA LEU A 486 -2.30 18.08 38.27
C LEU A 486 -1.61 18.37 39.61
N PRO A 487 -0.27 18.32 39.68
CA PRO A 487 0.68 18.12 38.59
C PRO A 487 1.13 16.66 38.40
N LEU A 488 0.59 15.70 39.16
CA LEU A 488 1.04 14.30 39.13
C LEU A 488 0.47 13.52 37.94
N PHE A 489 -0.75 13.87 37.53
CA PHE A 489 -1.47 13.28 36.42
C PHE A 489 -1.70 14.30 35.31
N HIS A 490 -1.91 13.81 34.08
CA HIS A 490 -2.28 14.61 32.90
C HIS A 490 -1.25 15.67 32.45
N ASP A 491 -0.07 15.71 33.07
CA ASP A 491 1.04 16.58 32.70
C ASP A 491 2.38 15.84 32.80
N GLY A 492 3.36 16.30 32.03
CA GLY A 492 4.70 15.76 32.03
C GLY A 492 5.74 16.82 31.67
N PRO A 493 7.01 16.61 32.02
CA PRO A 493 8.07 17.55 31.72
C PRO A 493 8.23 17.73 30.20
N CYS A 494 8.06 18.96 29.69
CA CYS A 494 8.27 19.28 28.27
C CYS A 494 9.67 19.86 27.97
N LYS A 495 10.56 19.88 28.96
CA LYS A 495 11.93 20.40 28.85
C LYS A 495 12.93 19.38 29.42
N ASN A 496 14.20 19.56 29.09
CA ASN A 496 15.31 18.70 29.52
C ASN A 496 15.21 17.28 28.94
N ILE A 497 15.85 16.31 29.60
CA ILE A 497 16.03 14.91 29.13
C ILE A 497 14.73 14.10 29.12
N TYR A 498 13.73 14.51 29.92
CA TYR A 498 12.43 13.84 29.99
C TYR A 498 11.39 14.44 29.03
N SER A 499 11.81 15.31 28.11
CA SER A 499 10.90 16.09 27.25
C SER A 499 10.04 15.26 26.29
N SER A 500 10.44 14.01 26.02
CA SER A 500 9.65 13.05 25.25
C SER A 500 8.40 12.59 25.99
N GLU A 501 8.46 12.45 27.32
CA GLU A 501 7.32 12.11 28.18
C GLU A 501 6.26 13.21 28.10
N GLY A 502 6.64 14.46 28.40
CA GLY A 502 5.70 15.60 28.35
C GLY A 502 5.15 15.88 26.94
N SER A 503 5.96 15.67 25.90
CA SER A 503 5.48 15.83 24.51
C SER A 503 4.39 14.83 24.17
N LEU A 504 4.54 13.57 24.57
CA LEU A 504 3.53 12.54 24.31
C LEU A 504 2.26 12.75 25.15
N PHE A 505 2.40 13.19 26.41
CA PHE A 505 1.27 13.61 27.26
C PHE A 505 0.46 14.71 26.57
N ARG A 506 1.10 15.81 26.20
CA ARG A 506 0.47 16.92 25.47
C ARG A 506 -0.22 16.42 24.21
N ASP A 507 0.45 15.58 23.43
CA ASP A 507 -0.09 15.17 22.14
C ASP A 507 -1.29 14.21 22.28
N LEU A 508 -1.31 13.35 23.30
CA LEU A 508 -2.46 12.50 23.62
C LEU A 508 -3.62 13.27 24.25
N GLU A 509 -3.34 14.29 25.06
CA GLU A 509 -4.35 15.12 25.71
C GLU A 509 -5.00 16.10 24.73
N PHE A 510 -4.21 16.88 24.00
CA PHE A 510 -4.71 18.01 23.21
C PHE A 510 -5.08 17.65 21.77
N TYR A 511 -4.43 16.65 21.14
CA TYR A 511 -4.74 16.28 19.75
C TYR A 511 -5.66 15.06 19.68
N ASN A 512 -6.85 15.27 19.12
CA ASN A 512 -7.90 14.24 19.02
C ASN A 512 -7.72 13.27 17.83
N ILE A 513 -6.48 12.94 17.42
CA ILE A 513 -6.24 12.07 16.26
C ILE A 513 -6.64 10.62 16.60
N TYR A 514 -6.09 10.11 17.70
CA TYR A 514 -6.35 8.75 18.19
C TYR A 514 -7.18 8.73 19.48
N ARG A 515 -7.33 9.85 20.19
CA ARG A 515 -8.13 9.93 21.41
C ARG A 515 -9.60 9.61 21.12
N THR A 516 -10.27 8.98 22.08
CA THR A 516 -11.72 8.84 22.10
C THR A 516 -12.24 9.03 23.52
N LYS A 517 -13.42 9.66 23.65
CA LYS A 517 -14.17 9.72 24.92
C LYS A 517 -15.10 8.51 25.10
N ASP A 518 -15.27 7.72 24.04
CA ASP A 518 -16.11 6.54 24.04
C ASP A 518 -15.24 5.32 24.33
N TYR A 519 -15.29 4.83 25.56
CA TYR A 519 -14.53 3.66 26.01
C TYR A 519 -14.83 2.41 25.17
N ASP A 520 -16.03 2.29 24.58
CA ASP A 520 -16.39 1.14 23.75
C ASP A 520 -15.68 1.14 22.39
N LYS A 521 -15.17 2.29 21.96
CA LYS A 521 -14.36 2.41 20.74
C LYS A 521 -12.87 2.22 21.01
N ALA A 522 -12.45 2.27 22.27
CA ALA A 522 -11.05 2.23 22.66
C ALA A 522 -10.45 0.84 22.49
N MET A 523 -9.24 0.78 21.94
CA MET A 523 -8.46 -0.45 21.82
C MET A 523 -7.38 -0.57 22.88
N VAL A 524 -6.96 0.57 23.43
CA VAL A 524 -6.03 0.66 24.55
C VAL A 524 -6.44 1.81 25.46
N PHE A 525 -6.01 1.73 26.72
CA PHE A 525 -6.31 2.68 27.78
C PHE A 525 -5.01 3.30 28.31
N PHE A 526 -4.89 4.62 28.24
CA PHE A 526 -3.74 5.34 28.74
C PHE A 526 -3.90 5.66 30.23
N LEU A 527 -2.84 5.39 31.01
CA LEU A 527 -2.71 5.72 32.42
C LEU A 527 -1.92 7.04 32.54
N PRO A 528 -2.58 8.19 32.74
CA PRO A 528 -1.98 9.52 32.64
C PRO A 528 -1.16 9.95 33.87
N PHE A 529 -0.50 9.05 34.61
CA PHE A 529 0.44 9.47 35.67
C PHE A 529 1.86 9.67 35.12
N SER A 530 2.52 10.75 35.51
CA SER A 530 3.92 11.01 35.14
C SER A 530 4.86 10.51 36.22
N VAL A 531 5.69 9.51 35.91
CA VAL A 531 6.71 9.04 36.85
C VAL A 531 7.68 10.18 37.19
N THR A 532 8.02 11.03 36.24
CA THR A 532 8.90 12.17 36.51
C THR A 532 8.28 13.14 37.52
N LYS A 533 6.97 13.41 37.43
CA LYS A 533 6.26 14.26 38.41
C LYS A 533 6.12 13.58 39.76
N LEU A 534 5.83 12.27 39.79
CA LEU A 534 5.82 11.50 41.04
C LEU A 534 7.17 11.59 41.76
N VAL A 535 8.28 11.46 41.03
CA VAL A 535 9.63 11.66 41.61
C VAL A 535 9.81 13.10 42.09
N GLN A 536 9.47 14.09 41.28
CA GLN A 536 9.67 15.49 41.64
C GLN A 536 8.91 15.91 42.91
N TYR A 537 7.71 15.39 43.13
CA TYR A 537 6.81 15.84 44.20
C TYR A 537 6.71 14.89 45.40
N LEU A 538 6.99 13.59 45.22
CA LEU A 538 6.80 12.58 46.28
C LEU A 538 8.10 11.91 46.73
N TYR A 539 9.22 12.05 46.00
CA TYR A 539 10.46 11.42 46.41
C TYR A 539 11.09 12.13 47.63
N VAL A 540 11.39 11.35 48.66
CA VAL A 540 12.17 11.78 49.81
C VAL A 540 13.64 11.40 49.61
N PRO A 541 14.58 12.36 49.56
CA PRO A 541 15.99 12.07 49.36
C PRO A 541 16.54 11.01 50.33
N GLY A 542 17.09 9.92 49.79
CA GLY A 542 17.69 8.83 50.57
C GLY A 542 16.79 7.61 50.76
N ASP A 543 15.49 7.70 50.46
CA ASP A 543 14.57 6.55 50.51
C ASP A 543 14.39 5.89 49.14
N TYR A 544 15.29 4.94 48.82
CA TYR A 544 15.26 4.19 47.57
C TYR A 544 14.11 3.17 47.48
N LYS A 545 13.29 3.01 48.53
CA LYS A 545 12.13 2.08 48.50
C LYS A 545 10.90 2.70 47.83
N LEU A 546 10.92 3.99 47.52
CA LEU A 546 9.87 4.74 46.80
C LEU A 546 8.43 4.49 47.33
N PRO A 547 8.19 4.43 48.66
CA PRO A 547 6.92 3.97 49.21
C PRO A 547 5.74 4.84 48.78
N ASP A 548 5.88 6.17 48.75
CA ASP A 548 4.78 7.08 48.40
C ASP A 548 4.48 7.12 46.92
N ILE A 549 5.49 6.96 46.06
CA ILE A 549 5.31 6.76 44.62
C ILE A 549 4.55 5.46 44.37
N GLY A 550 4.96 4.38 45.05
CA GLY A 550 4.33 3.08 44.95
C GLY A 550 2.87 3.10 45.40
N ARG A 551 2.59 3.65 46.58
CA ARG A 551 1.22 3.85 47.10
C ARG A 551 0.36 4.64 46.12
N THR A 552 0.85 5.77 45.61
CA THR A 552 0.11 6.60 44.64
C THR A 552 -0.30 5.81 43.40
N VAL A 553 0.59 4.99 42.84
CA VAL A 553 0.28 4.17 41.67
C VAL A 553 -0.70 3.04 42.02
N VAL A 554 -0.54 2.40 43.17
CA VAL A 554 -1.48 1.38 43.66
C VAL A 554 -2.88 1.97 43.85
N ASP A 555 -2.98 3.10 44.53
CA ASP A 555 -4.26 3.80 44.78
C ASP A 555 -4.92 4.25 43.48
N TYR A 556 -4.12 4.74 42.52
CA TYR A 556 -4.62 5.11 41.21
C TYR A 556 -5.21 3.92 40.45
N ILE A 557 -4.48 2.81 40.39
CA ILE A 557 -4.94 1.58 39.73
C ILE A 557 -6.19 1.04 40.44
N ASN A 558 -6.20 1.03 41.77
CA ASN A 558 -7.37 0.63 42.55
C ASN A 558 -8.59 1.50 42.18
N THR A 559 -8.41 2.82 42.13
CA THR A 559 -9.46 3.78 41.75
C THR A 559 -10.06 3.46 40.39
N ILE A 560 -9.24 3.30 39.34
CA ILE A 560 -9.76 3.00 37.99
C ILE A 560 -10.34 1.59 37.89
N SER A 561 -9.82 0.63 38.66
CA SER A 561 -10.32 -0.76 38.65
C SER A 561 -11.69 -0.90 39.33
N ILE A 562 -11.99 -0.04 40.31
CA ILE A 562 -13.30 0.03 40.97
C ILE A 562 -14.28 0.78 40.07
N LYS A 563 -13.85 1.89 39.47
CA LYS A 563 -14.71 2.76 38.67
C LYS A 563 -15.05 2.19 37.29
N TYR A 564 -14.12 1.44 36.69
CA TYR A 564 -14.27 0.93 35.32
C TYR A 564 -13.98 -0.58 35.23
N PRO A 565 -14.73 -1.30 34.38
CA PRO A 565 -14.54 -2.75 34.24
C PRO A 565 -13.27 -3.13 33.46
N PHE A 566 -12.70 -2.20 32.66
CA PHE A 566 -11.69 -2.52 31.65
C PHE A 566 -10.37 -3.05 32.23
N TRP A 567 -9.91 -2.47 33.33
CA TRP A 567 -8.69 -2.96 34.01
C TRP A 567 -8.84 -4.42 34.44
N ASN A 568 -10.00 -4.77 35.01
CA ASN A 568 -10.26 -6.12 35.53
C ASN A 568 -10.47 -7.14 34.40
N ILE A 569 -11.06 -6.73 33.27
CA ILE A 569 -11.26 -7.59 32.10
C ILE A 569 -9.93 -8.01 31.49
N SER A 570 -9.02 -7.07 31.27
CA SER A 570 -7.73 -7.35 30.62
C SER A 570 -6.61 -7.67 31.60
N LEU A 571 -6.85 -7.49 32.91
CA LEU A 571 -5.83 -7.45 33.95
C LEU A 571 -4.70 -6.48 33.56
N GLY A 572 -5.08 -5.33 33.00
CA GLY A 572 -4.18 -4.28 32.53
C GLY A 572 -3.51 -4.53 31.18
N ALA A 573 -3.79 -5.62 30.45
CA ALA A 573 -3.03 -6.00 29.26
C ALA A 573 -3.24 -5.08 28.02
N ASP A 574 -4.35 -4.33 27.97
CA ASP A 574 -4.60 -3.27 27.00
C ASP A 574 -4.38 -1.86 27.58
N HIS A 575 -3.87 -1.78 28.80
CA HIS A 575 -3.47 -0.53 29.44
C HIS A 575 -2.01 -0.22 29.13
N PHE A 576 -1.70 1.07 29.03
CA PHE A 576 -0.32 1.50 28.91
C PHE A 576 0.02 2.69 29.80
N MET A 577 1.26 2.66 30.31
CA MET A 577 1.87 3.77 31.05
C MET A 577 3.03 4.36 30.25
N LEU A 578 3.45 5.56 30.63
CA LEU A 578 4.56 6.29 30.03
C LEU A 578 5.55 6.73 31.11
N ALA A 579 6.83 6.48 30.91
CA ALA A 579 7.88 6.99 31.80
C ALA A 579 9.22 7.15 31.09
N CYS A 580 9.83 8.32 31.23
CA CYS A 580 11.22 8.52 30.80
C CYS A 580 12.23 8.51 31.92
N HIS A 581 11.81 8.73 33.16
CA HIS A 581 12.69 8.54 34.31
C HIS A 581 13.14 7.08 34.43
N ASP A 582 14.38 6.87 34.88
CA ASP A 582 14.99 5.56 35.12
C ASP A 582 14.23 4.68 36.13
N TRP A 583 13.39 5.28 36.99
CA TRP A 583 12.54 4.57 37.96
C TRP A 583 11.23 4.05 37.35
N GLY A 584 10.90 4.35 36.10
CA GLY A 584 9.70 3.84 35.43
C GLY A 584 9.50 2.32 35.58
N PRO A 585 10.53 1.48 35.30
CA PRO A 585 10.48 0.05 35.58
C PRO A 585 10.14 -0.29 37.04
N GLN A 586 10.79 0.38 38.01
CA GLN A 586 10.56 0.14 39.44
C GLN A 586 9.15 0.57 39.87
N THR A 587 8.69 1.75 39.45
CA THR A 587 7.34 2.26 39.70
C THR A 587 6.28 1.27 39.20
N SER A 588 6.49 0.66 38.03
CA SER A 588 5.55 -0.33 37.52
C SER A 588 5.47 -1.62 38.35
N LYS A 589 6.50 -1.97 39.15
CA LYS A 589 6.56 -3.19 39.98
C LYS A 589 5.59 -3.19 41.16
N PHE A 590 5.19 -2.01 41.65
CA PHE A 590 4.25 -1.90 42.77
C PHE A 590 2.88 -2.49 42.46
N VAL A 591 2.51 -2.57 41.18
CA VAL A 591 1.29 -3.24 40.71
C VAL A 591 1.70 -4.41 39.81
N PRO A 592 1.61 -5.67 40.25
CA PRO A 592 2.13 -6.82 39.51
C PRO A 592 1.60 -6.93 38.07
N ASN A 593 0.32 -6.62 37.84
CA ASN A 593 -0.29 -6.63 36.51
C ASN A 593 0.22 -5.47 35.62
N LEU A 594 0.53 -4.30 36.20
CA LEU A 594 1.14 -3.18 35.48
C LEU A 594 2.54 -3.53 34.98
N PHE A 595 3.35 -4.21 35.80
CA PHE A 595 4.67 -4.66 35.41
C PHE A 595 4.62 -5.78 34.35
N ASN A 596 3.84 -6.83 34.63
CA ASN A 596 3.88 -8.08 33.87
C ASN A 596 3.00 -8.08 32.60
N LYS A 597 1.88 -7.35 32.59
CA LYS A 597 0.86 -7.44 31.53
C LYS A 597 0.67 -6.15 30.76
N SER A 598 0.64 -5.01 31.44
CA SER A 598 0.46 -3.72 30.77
C SER A 598 1.62 -3.35 29.86
N ILE A 599 1.32 -2.56 28.84
CA ILE A 599 2.30 -2.02 27.91
C ILE A 599 3.04 -0.88 28.62
N ARG A 600 4.36 -1.00 28.77
CA ARG A 600 5.15 0.09 29.36
C ARG A 600 5.88 0.82 28.25
N VAL A 601 5.60 2.10 28.10
CA VAL A 601 6.30 2.98 27.15
C VAL A 601 7.43 3.66 27.92
N LEU A 602 8.67 3.21 27.71
CA LEU A 602 9.81 3.56 28.56
C LEU A 602 10.97 4.16 27.76
N CYS A 603 11.56 5.26 28.26
CA CYS A 603 12.88 5.68 27.77
C CYS A 603 13.95 4.66 28.21
N ASN A 604 13.97 4.28 29.49
CA ASN A 604 14.84 3.23 30.05
C ASN A 604 14.39 1.82 29.58
N ALA A 605 14.73 1.48 28.34
CA ALA A 605 14.39 0.20 27.69
C ALA A 605 15.46 -0.87 27.90
N ASN A 606 15.77 -1.18 29.17
CA ASN A 606 16.79 -2.14 29.57
C ASN A 606 16.20 -3.55 29.80
N THR A 607 16.60 -4.52 28.99
CA THR A 607 16.14 -5.91 29.10
C THR A 607 16.54 -6.58 30.42
N SER A 608 17.66 -6.16 31.03
CA SER A 608 18.10 -6.68 32.34
C SER A 608 17.26 -6.16 33.52
N GLU A 609 16.56 -5.03 33.35
CA GLU A 609 15.65 -4.45 34.35
C GLU A 609 14.18 -4.88 34.14
N GLY A 610 13.97 -5.86 33.26
CA GLY A 610 12.67 -6.45 32.98
C GLY A 610 11.94 -5.81 31.81
N PHE A 611 12.56 -4.96 30.99
CA PHE A 611 11.97 -4.51 29.72
C PHE A 611 11.79 -5.69 28.77
N ASN A 612 10.57 -5.91 28.29
CA ASN A 612 10.25 -6.98 27.37
C ASN A 612 9.85 -6.39 25.99
N PRO A 613 10.67 -6.53 24.93
CA PRO A 613 10.38 -5.94 23.63
C PRO A 613 9.10 -6.48 22.95
N SER A 614 8.57 -7.63 23.36
CA SER A 614 7.29 -8.13 22.82
C SER A 614 6.05 -7.44 23.43
N LYS A 615 6.21 -6.81 24.60
CA LYS A 615 5.14 -6.19 25.41
C LYS A 615 5.32 -4.68 25.59
N ASP A 616 6.55 -4.24 25.78
CA ASP A 616 6.91 -2.86 26.08
C ASP A 616 7.32 -2.11 24.80
N VAL A 617 7.37 -0.78 24.92
CA VAL A 617 7.69 0.15 23.84
C VAL A 617 8.84 1.03 24.28
N THR A 618 9.92 1.06 23.49
CA THR A 618 11.00 2.03 23.70
C THR A 618 10.57 3.40 23.23
N LEU A 619 10.57 4.38 24.12
CA LEU A 619 10.42 5.79 23.77
C LEU A 619 11.81 6.41 23.52
N PRO A 620 12.01 7.17 22.42
CA PRO A 620 13.24 7.94 22.26
C PRO A 620 13.36 9.00 23.35
N GLU A 621 14.51 9.01 24.02
CA GLU A 621 14.85 10.08 24.95
C GLU A 621 15.24 11.35 24.19
N LEU A 622 14.70 12.49 24.61
CA LEU A 622 14.88 13.77 23.94
C LEU A 622 15.40 14.81 24.90
N TYR A 623 16.42 15.55 24.47
CA TYR A 623 16.93 16.69 25.22
C TYR A 623 16.48 18.01 24.55
N LEU A 624 15.32 18.52 24.98
CA LEU A 624 14.79 19.80 24.50
C LEU A 624 15.00 20.89 25.56
N ARG A 625 16.05 21.71 25.42
CA ARG A 625 16.35 22.80 26.37
C ARG A 625 15.23 23.86 26.44
N THR A 626 14.65 24.23 25.30
CA THR A 626 13.63 25.27 25.18
C THR A 626 12.25 24.73 24.82
N GLY A 627 12.07 23.40 24.76
CA GLY A 627 10.85 22.75 24.28
C GLY A 627 10.69 22.73 22.74
N LYS A 628 11.64 23.32 21.98
CA LYS A 628 11.71 23.21 20.52
C LYS A 628 12.91 22.38 20.09
N ILE A 629 12.84 21.73 18.93
CA ILE A 629 14.03 21.14 18.31
C ILE A 629 15.01 22.28 18.03
N GLY A 630 16.09 22.36 18.80
CA GLY A 630 17.12 23.37 18.58
C GLY A 630 17.79 23.21 17.21
N ASP A 631 18.75 24.10 16.89
CA ASP A 631 19.48 24.09 15.61
C ASP A 631 20.42 22.88 15.40
N LEU A 632 20.12 21.69 15.94
CA LEU A 632 20.87 20.45 15.71
C LEU A 632 20.44 19.73 14.43
N LEU A 633 19.26 20.04 13.89
CA LEU A 633 18.81 19.52 12.61
C LEU A 633 19.79 19.94 11.50
N GLY A 634 20.30 18.94 10.78
CA GLY A 634 21.26 19.13 9.69
C GLY A 634 22.70 19.02 10.15
N GLY A 635 23.55 18.52 9.26
CA GLY A 635 24.99 18.39 9.50
C GLY A 635 25.77 18.36 8.19
N LEU A 636 27.10 18.44 8.33
CA LEU A 636 28.01 18.56 7.19
C LEU A 636 27.89 17.34 6.24
N SER A 637 28.22 17.56 4.97
CA SER A 637 28.32 16.46 4.01
C SER A 637 29.40 15.47 4.46
N PRO A 638 29.33 14.19 4.07
CA PRO A 638 30.30 13.18 4.51
C PRO A 638 31.77 13.54 4.25
N SER A 639 32.07 14.33 3.21
CA SER A 639 33.42 14.79 2.85
C SER A 639 33.97 15.86 3.80
N HIS A 640 33.11 16.65 4.44
CA HIS A 640 33.50 17.74 5.34
C HIS A 640 33.50 17.33 6.83
N ARG A 641 33.32 16.03 7.12
CA ARG A 641 33.37 15.49 8.48
C ARG A 641 34.79 15.06 8.81
N SER A 642 35.51 15.95 9.49
CA SER A 642 36.93 15.81 9.81
C SER A 642 37.21 14.95 11.05
N ILE A 643 36.22 14.72 11.92
CA ILE A 643 36.39 13.94 13.16
C ILE A 643 35.89 12.50 12.91
N LEU A 644 36.65 11.48 13.30
CA LEU A 644 36.21 10.08 13.14
C LEU A 644 35.06 9.79 14.11
N ALA A 645 35.29 9.97 15.41
CA ALA A 645 34.29 9.71 16.44
C ALA A 645 34.30 10.80 17.52
N PHE A 646 33.11 11.11 18.05
CA PHE A 646 32.97 12.14 19.09
C PHE A 646 32.02 11.70 20.21
N PHE A 647 32.38 12.08 21.44
CA PHE A 647 31.54 12.03 22.62
C PHE A 647 31.78 13.26 23.51
N ALA A 648 30.70 13.80 24.08
CA ALA A 648 30.80 14.68 25.24
C ALA A 648 29.64 14.44 26.22
N GLY A 649 29.94 14.38 27.53
CA GLY A 649 28.95 14.17 28.59
C GLY A 649 29.59 13.91 29.95
N GLY A 650 28.84 14.02 31.05
CA GLY A 650 29.38 13.70 32.38
C GLY A 650 29.66 12.21 32.58
N GLU A 651 30.58 11.90 33.50
CA GLU A 651 30.83 10.54 34.01
C GLU A 651 29.60 10.05 34.77
N HIS A 652 28.89 9.11 34.15
CA HIS A 652 27.56 8.71 34.57
C HIS A 652 27.36 7.25 34.13
N GLY A 653 27.39 6.32 35.07
CA GLY A 653 27.40 4.87 34.81
C GLY A 653 28.76 4.30 34.37
N TYR A 654 28.95 3.01 34.62
CA TYR A 654 30.24 2.31 34.45
C TYR A 654 30.75 2.31 33.00
N ILE A 655 29.87 2.29 32.00
CA ILE A 655 30.27 2.30 30.58
C ILE A 655 30.98 3.61 30.23
N ARG A 656 30.51 4.75 30.78
CA ARG A 656 31.16 6.04 30.56
C ARG A 656 32.48 6.15 31.30
N SER A 657 32.58 5.58 32.51
CA SER A 657 33.85 5.47 33.24
C SER A 657 34.89 4.70 32.43
N LEU A 658 34.52 3.54 31.87
CA LEU A 658 35.39 2.76 30.98
C LEU A 658 35.78 3.54 29.71
N LEU A 659 34.82 4.25 29.10
CA LEU A 659 35.10 5.10 27.95
C LEU A 659 36.10 6.22 28.30
N PHE A 660 35.96 6.86 29.45
CA PHE A 660 36.87 7.93 29.88
C PHE A 660 38.24 7.43 30.24
N GLN A 661 38.32 6.32 30.97
CA GLN A 661 39.57 5.66 31.32
C GLN A 661 40.43 5.39 30.08
N HIS A 662 39.80 4.99 28.97
CA HIS A 662 40.52 4.70 27.73
C HIS A 662 40.68 5.90 26.78
N TRP A 663 39.74 6.83 26.70
CA TRP A 663 39.72 7.83 25.61
C TRP A 663 39.79 9.30 26.05
N LYS A 664 39.51 9.66 27.32
CA LYS A 664 39.45 11.07 27.77
C LYS A 664 40.77 11.82 27.59
N ASN A 665 41.88 11.16 27.91
CA ASN A 665 43.21 11.78 27.96
C ASN A 665 44.14 11.37 26.81
N ASN A 666 43.64 10.61 25.83
CA ASN A 666 44.49 9.85 24.91
C ASN A 666 45.08 10.67 23.74
N LYS A 667 44.94 12.00 23.74
CA LYS A 667 45.38 12.96 22.68
C LYS A 667 45.08 12.52 21.23
N ASP A 668 44.18 11.56 21.03
CA ASP A 668 43.84 11.02 19.71
C ASP A 668 43.08 12.08 18.93
N ARG A 669 43.57 12.43 17.74
CA ARG A 669 42.96 13.46 16.91
C ARG A 669 41.66 12.98 16.26
N ASP A 670 41.49 11.68 16.09
CA ASP A 670 40.38 11.05 15.39
C ASP A 670 39.19 10.75 16.33
N ILE A 671 39.48 10.22 17.53
CA ILE A 671 38.47 9.95 18.57
C ILE A 671 38.54 11.00 19.67
N GLN A 672 37.53 11.85 19.72
CA GLN A 672 37.46 12.97 20.65
C GLN A 672 36.42 12.70 21.73
N VAL A 673 36.87 12.50 22.97
CA VAL A 673 36.03 12.18 24.13
C VAL A 673 36.26 13.24 25.21
N TYR A 674 35.20 13.95 25.57
CA TYR A 674 35.24 15.00 26.59
C TYR A 674 34.24 14.73 27.71
N GLU A 675 34.63 15.02 28.94
CA GLU A 675 33.65 15.07 30.03
C GLU A 675 32.90 16.42 29.99
N TYR A 676 33.69 17.49 30.04
CA TYR A 676 33.24 18.87 29.85
C TYR A 676 33.98 19.48 28.66
N LEU A 677 33.24 20.17 27.79
CA LEU A 677 33.84 20.84 26.64
C LEU A 677 34.58 22.11 27.10
N PRO A 678 35.75 22.44 26.49
CA PRO A 678 36.43 23.69 26.75
C PRO A 678 35.55 24.91 26.42
N MET A 679 35.80 26.03 27.12
CA MET A 679 35.08 27.28 26.89
C MET A 679 35.19 27.71 25.42
N GLY A 680 34.06 28.12 24.82
CA GLY A 680 33.99 28.51 23.41
C GLY A 680 33.84 27.35 22.41
N VAL A 681 33.96 26.09 22.84
CA VAL A 681 33.78 24.93 21.95
C VAL A 681 32.31 24.51 21.88
N SER A 682 31.75 24.51 20.67
CA SER A 682 30.35 24.16 20.45
C SER A 682 30.14 22.65 20.31
N TYR A 683 29.38 22.05 21.23
CA TYR A 683 28.91 20.65 21.18
C TYR A 683 28.27 20.30 19.83
N LYS A 684 27.33 21.14 19.38
CA LYS A 684 26.62 20.95 18.10
C LYS A 684 27.58 20.93 16.91
N SER A 685 28.60 21.79 16.93
CA SER A 685 29.61 21.86 15.88
C SER A 685 30.43 20.57 15.80
N LEU A 686 30.86 20.03 16.95
CA LEU A 686 31.62 18.78 17.00
C LEU A 686 30.79 17.58 16.53
N MET A 687 29.53 17.45 16.94
CA MET A 687 28.64 16.40 16.42
C MET A 687 28.47 16.48 14.89
N ARG A 688 28.32 17.69 14.33
CA ARG A 688 28.17 17.91 12.89
C ARG A 688 29.44 17.61 12.09
N LYS A 689 30.62 17.81 12.69
CA LYS A 689 31.94 17.49 12.11
C LYS A 689 32.32 16.02 12.24
N SER A 690 31.61 15.24 13.04
CA SER A 690 31.94 13.85 13.34
C SER A 690 31.31 12.85 12.38
N LYS A 691 32.04 11.83 11.96
CA LYS A 691 31.51 10.73 11.14
C LYS A 691 30.61 9.82 11.98
N PHE A 692 31.11 9.45 13.15
CA PHE A 692 30.47 8.60 14.13
C PHE A 692 30.26 9.38 15.44
N CYS A 693 29.14 9.15 16.12
CA CYS A 693 28.84 9.78 17.40
C CYS A 693 28.63 8.68 18.42
N LEU A 694 29.45 8.67 19.46
CA LEU A 694 29.38 7.64 20.48
C LEU A 694 28.16 7.91 21.37
N CYS A 695 27.41 6.86 21.66
CA CYS A 695 26.22 6.87 22.49
C CYS A 695 26.38 5.80 23.59
N PRO A 696 27.33 5.97 24.53
CA PRO A 696 27.45 5.11 25.69
C PRO A 696 26.29 5.32 26.67
N SER A 697 25.71 4.21 27.13
CA SER A 697 24.69 4.22 28.18
C SER A 697 25.23 4.85 29.47
N GLY A 698 24.30 5.44 30.23
CA GLY A 698 24.51 6.06 31.53
C GLY A 698 24.33 5.08 32.69
N TYR A 699 23.81 5.58 33.82
CA TYR A 699 23.13 4.70 34.79
C TYR A 699 21.88 4.08 34.16
N GLU A 700 21.15 4.87 33.37
CA GLU A 700 20.11 4.39 32.47
C GLU A 700 20.70 4.01 31.10
N VAL A 701 20.05 3.06 30.41
CA VAL A 701 20.50 2.65 29.07
C VAL A 701 20.18 3.67 27.99
N ALA A 702 19.19 4.53 28.23
CA ALA A 702 18.76 5.57 27.31
C ALA A 702 19.81 6.69 27.20
N SER A 703 19.91 7.30 26.02
CA SER A 703 20.70 8.52 25.89
C SER A 703 20.09 9.45 24.83
N PRO A 704 19.93 10.75 25.13
CA PRO A 704 19.48 11.73 24.14
C PRO A 704 20.44 11.80 22.94
N ARG A 705 21.70 11.42 23.15
CA ARG A 705 22.78 11.41 22.16
C ARG A 705 22.45 10.57 20.94
N ILE A 706 21.63 9.52 21.08
CA ILE A 706 21.18 8.72 19.95
C ILE A 706 20.35 9.59 18.99
N VAL A 707 19.39 10.34 19.53
CA VAL A 707 18.55 11.23 18.72
C VAL A 707 19.35 12.43 18.22
N GLU A 708 20.22 13.02 19.04
CA GLU A 708 21.10 14.12 18.63
C GLU A 708 22.05 13.70 17.49
N ALA A 709 22.60 12.49 17.53
CA ALA A 709 23.43 11.94 16.46
C ALA A 709 22.62 11.81 15.16
N ILE A 710 21.40 11.29 15.26
CA ILE A 710 20.47 11.20 14.12
C ILE A 710 20.20 12.60 13.55
N TYR A 711 19.88 13.61 14.37
CA TYR A 711 19.65 14.99 13.93
C TYR A 711 20.88 15.62 13.26
N ALA A 712 22.06 15.40 13.81
CA ALA A 712 23.32 15.88 13.24
C ALA A 712 23.73 15.12 11.97
N GLY A 713 23.02 14.06 11.57
CA GLY A 713 23.39 13.19 10.44
C GLY A 713 24.70 12.42 10.68
N CYS A 714 25.02 12.19 11.95
CA CYS A 714 26.17 11.45 12.45
C CYS A 714 25.76 9.98 12.66
N VAL A 715 26.59 9.01 12.29
CA VAL A 715 26.24 7.59 12.46
C VAL A 715 26.32 7.24 13.95
N PRO A 716 25.22 6.83 14.61
CA PRO A 716 25.25 6.51 16.03
C PRO A 716 26.09 5.25 16.27
N VAL A 717 26.96 5.29 17.28
CA VAL A 717 27.71 4.15 17.80
C VAL A 717 27.17 3.84 19.19
N ILE A 718 26.33 2.82 19.28
CA ILE A 718 25.63 2.47 20.51
C ILE A 718 26.53 1.55 21.33
N ILE A 719 26.83 1.93 22.57
CA ILE A 719 27.65 1.16 23.52
C ILE A 719 26.79 0.96 24.77
N ASN A 720 26.28 -0.24 24.96
CA ASN A 720 25.28 -0.53 25.97
C ASN A 720 25.31 -2.02 26.35
N ASP A 721 24.72 -2.35 27.49
CA ASP A 721 24.35 -3.70 27.86
C ASP A 721 22.83 -3.79 27.98
N GLY A 722 22.19 -4.43 26.99
CA GLY A 722 20.76 -4.77 27.05
C GLY A 722 19.77 -3.69 26.63
N TYR A 723 20.21 -2.61 25.97
CA TYR A 723 19.33 -1.55 25.44
C TYR A 723 18.59 -2.01 24.17
N VAL A 724 17.28 -1.79 24.13
CA VAL A 724 16.47 -1.94 22.92
C VAL A 724 16.25 -0.58 22.26
N PRO A 725 16.85 -0.28 21.09
CA PRO A 725 16.71 1.03 20.46
C PRO A 725 15.28 1.36 20.04
N PRO A 726 14.90 2.65 19.97
CA PRO A 726 13.53 3.04 19.62
C PRO A 726 13.07 2.54 18.25
N PHE A 727 11.79 2.19 18.15
CA PHE A 727 11.16 1.71 16.91
C PHE A 727 11.82 0.47 16.31
N SER A 728 12.50 -0.35 17.12
CA SER A 728 13.20 -1.55 16.65
C SER A 728 12.29 -2.59 16.00
N ASP A 729 10.97 -2.51 16.21
CA ASP A 729 9.97 -3.33 15.52
C ASP A 729 9.92 -3.09 14.01
N VAL A 730 10.19 -1.84 13.61
CA VAL A 730 10.01 -1.38 12.23
C VAL A 730 11.34 -0.94 11.63
N LEU A 731 12.21 -0.27 12.38
CA LEU A 731 13.52 0.18 11.93
C LEU A 731 14.58 -0.91 12.09
N ASN A 732 15.39 -1.09 11.05
CA ASN A 732 16.55 -1.96 11.06
C ASN A 732 17.81 -1.16 11.42
N TRP A 733 18.06 -1.00 12.72
CA TRP A 733 19.18 -0.23 13.29
C TRP A 733 20.55 -0.64 12.74
N MET A 734 20.78 -1.94 12.49
CA MET A 734 22.04 -2.45 11.92
C MET A 734 22.40 -1.84 10.56
N THR A 735 21.43 -1.23 9.87
CA THR A 735 21.66 -0.62 8.56
C THR A 735 22.16 0.82 8.63
N PHE A 736 22.06 1.48 9.78
CA PHE A 736 22.39 2.91 9.95
C PHE A 736 23.06 3.26 11.28
N SER A 737 23.30 2.31 12.18
CA SER A 737 24.12 2.46 13.39
C SER A 737 25.22 1.41 13.47
N VAL A 738 26.14 1.59 14.41
CA VAL A 738 27.14 0.60 14.80
C VAL A 738 26.87 0.22 16.25
N ASN A 739 26.74 -1.08 16.54
CA ASN A 739 26.67 -1.57 17.92
C ASN A 739 28.07 -2.03 18.34
N VAL A 740 28.53 -1.62 19.51
CA VAL A 740 29.83 -1.99 20.06
C VAL A 740 29.62 -2.52 21.47
N GLU A 741 30.14 -3.72 21.73
CA GLU A 741 30.10 -4.33 23.06
C GLU A 741 30.99 -3.55 24.03
N VAL A 742 30.64 -3.51 25.32
CA VAL A 742 31.37 -2.73 26.33
C VAL A 742 32.85 -3.13 26.41
N LYS A 743 33.16 -4.43 26.29
CA LYS A 743 34.55 -4.94 26.29
C LYS A 743 35.40 -4.46 25.10
N GLU A 744 34.76 -3.98 24.03
CA GLU A 744 35.40 -3.50 22.80
C GLU A 744 35.67 -1.99 22.82
N ILE A 745 35.38 -1.28 23.92
CA ILE A 745 35.72 0.15 24.08
C ILE A 745 37.19 0.45 23.76
N PRO A 746 38.19 -0.34 24.19
CA PRO A 746 39.59 -0.13 23.81
C PRO A 746 39.84 -0.20 22.29
N ASN A 747 39.04 -0.99 21.57
CA ASN A 747 39.20 -1.24 20.13
C ASN A 747 38.37 -0.30 19.23
N LEU A 748 37.71 0.72 19.79
CA LEU A 748 36.79 1.62 19.06
C LEU A 748 37.41 2.16 17.77
N LYS A 749 38.65 2.67 17.82
CA LYS A 749 39.34 3.22 16.64
C LYS A 749 39.50 2.18 15.53
N LYS A 750 39.95 0.97 15.88
CA LYS A 750 40.12 -0.14 14.95
C LYS A 750 38.78 -0.52 14.30
N ILE A 751 37.72 -0.65 15.11
CA ILE A 751 36.37 -0.99 14.63
C ILE A 751 35.87 0.05 13.63
N LEU A 752 35.98 1.34 13.96
CA LEU A 752 35.43 2.42 13.16
C LEU A 752 36.24 2.69 11.88
N ILE A 753 37.57 2.54 11.90
CA ILE A 753 38.43 2.65 10.71
C ILE A 753 38.18 1.50 9.73
N ASN A 754 37.91 0.29 10.23
CA ASN A 754 37.62 -0.87 9.40
C ASN A 754 36.29 -0.78 8.64
N ILE A 755 35.43 0.19 8.98
CA ILE A 755 34.22 0.48 8.20
C ILE A 755 34.61 1.18 6.91
N SER A 756 34.52 0.46 5.79
CA SER A 756 34.81 1.03 4.47
C SER A 756 34.02 2.30 4.18
N GLN A 757 34.64 3.24 3.45
CA GLN A 757 34.01 4.51 3.07
C GLN A 757 32.64 4.30 2.38
N ARG A 758 32.52 3.28 1.53
CA ARG A 758 31.24 2.91 0.88
C ARG A 758 30.17 2.50 1.89
N ARG A 759 30.53 1.74 2.93
CA ARG A 759 29.61 1.33 4.00
C ARG A 759 29.19 2.55 4.84
N TYR A 760 30.15 3.39 5.24
CA TYR A 760 29.88 4.63 5.96
C TYR A 760 28.89 5.55 5.21
N LEU A 761 29.14 5.83 3.92
CA LEU A 761 28.25 6.65 3.09
C LEU A 761 26.83 6.07 2.94
N ARG A 762 26.66 4.75 3.03
CA ARG A 762 25.34 4.11 3.05
C ARG A 762 24.65 4.32 4.40
N MET A 763 25.36 4.09 5.50
CA MET A 763 24.81 4.30 6.85
C MET A 763 24.39 5.75 7.06
N GLN A 764 25.25 6.70 6.69
CA GLN A 764 24.96 8.14 6.85
C GLN A 764 23.74 8.60 6.04
N ARG A 765 23.59 8.12 4.79
CA ARG A 765 22.37 8.39 4.00
C ARG A 765 21.11 7.83 4.65
N ARG A 766 21.21 6.66 5.28
CA ARG A 766 20.10 6.02 5.99
C ARG A 766 19.76 6.75 7.29
N VAL A 767 20.76 7.26 8.02
CA VAL A 767 20.55 8.16 9.18
C VAL A 767 19.67 9.34 8.76
N LYS A 768 19.98 10.00 7.63
CA LYS A 768 19.15 11.08 7.08
C LYS A 768 17.73 10.64 6.70
N GLN A 769 17.54 9.39 6.28
CA GLN A 769 16.19 8.88 5.97
C GLN A 769 15.37 8.65 7.23
N VAL A 770 15.97 8.10 8.28
CA VAL A 770 15.27 7.81 9.55
C VAL A 770 15.00 9.05 10.39
N GLN A 771 15.73 10.16 10.18
CA GLN A 771 15.51 11.44 10.88
C GLN A 771 14.04 11.81 11.03
N ARG A 772 13.23 11.65 9.97
CA ARG A 772 11.78 11.96 9.99
C ARG A 772 11.03 11.32 11.16
N HIS A 773 11.43 10.11 11.56
CA HIS A 773 10.75 9.30 12.58
C HIS A 773 11.11 9.70 14.01
N PHE A 774 12.09 10.58 14.16
CA PHE A 774 12.55 11.08 15.46
C PHE A 774 12.20 12.55 15.67
N VAL A 775 11.72 13.25 14.64
CA VAL A 775 11.33 14.67 14.72
C VAL A 775 10.07 14.83 15.56
N VAL A 776 10.15 15.71 16.55
CA VAL A 776 9.00 16.29 17.26
C VAL A 776 8.46 17.48 16.45
N ASN A 777 7.17 17.49 16.16
CA ASN A 777 6.51 18.64 15.55
C ASN A 777 5.62 19.34 16.58
N GLU A 778 5.36 20.64 16.39
CA GLU A 778 4.36 21.37 17.22
C GLU A 778 2.99 20.70 17.12
N THR A 779 2.57 20.37 15.89
CA THR A 779 1.41 19.49 15.63
C THR A 779 1.93 18.16 15.08
N PRO A 780 1.52 17.00 15.65
CA PRO A 780 1.95 15.70 15.16
C PRO A 780 1.71 15.52 13.65
N LYS A 781 2.73 15.05 12.95
CA LYS A 781 2.70 14.74 11.51
C LYS A 781 2.87 13.25 11.29
N ARG A 782 2.22 12.71 10.26
CA ARG A 782 2.32 11.28 9.96
C ARG A 782 3.78 10.82 9.90
N PHE A 783 4.03 9.64 10.47
CA PHE A 783 5.36 9.01 10.58
C PHE A 783 6.40 9.78 11.42
N ASP A 784 6.02 10.81 12.17
CA ASP A 784 6.90 11.45 13.13
C ASP A 784 7.03 10.67 14.44
N ILE A 785 7.77 11.19 15.42
CA ILE A 785 8.04 10.48 16.67
C ILE A 785 6.77 10.11 17.44
N PHE A 786 5.74 10.97 17.42
CA PHE A 786 4.46 10.68 18.04
C PHE A 786 3.78 9.50 17.36
N HIS A 787 3.60 9.58 16.04
CA HIS A 787 2.93 8.52 15.27
C HIS A 787 3.68 7.19 15.31
N MET A 788 5.02 7.22 15.33
CA MET A 788 5.85 6.03 15.45
C MET A 788 5.74 5.39 16.85
N THR A 789 5.60 6.20 17.89
CA THR A 789 5.37 5.72 19.26
C THR A 789 3.97 5.10 19.39
N VAL A 790 2.93 5.78 18.91
CA VAL A 790 1.56 5.27 18.86
C VAL A 790 1.49 3.98 18.04
N HIS A 791 2.22 3.90 16.93
CA HIS A 791 2.34 2.67 16.12
C HIS A 791 2.99 1.52 16.89
N SER A 792 3.99 1.81 17.71
CA SER A 792 4.60 0.79 18.56
C SER A 792 3.61 0.28 19.61
N ILE A 793 2.79 1.15 20.21
CA ILE A 793 1.71 0.74 21.13
C ILE A 793 0.66 -0.11 20.39
N TRP A 794 0.27 0.28 19.19
CA TRP A 794 -0.64 -0.48 18.32
C TRP A 794 -0.15 -1.91 18.08
N LEU A 795 1.15 -2.09 17.80
CA LEU A 795 1.73 -3.43 17.62
C LEU A 795 1.60 -4.30 18.88
N ARG A 796 1.70 -3.71 20.07
CA ARG A 796 1.57 -4.43 21.35
C ARG A 796 0.14 -4.86 21.58
N ARG A 797 -0.82 -3.99 21.27
CA ARG A 797 -2.24 -4.36 21.32
C ARG A 797 -2.58 -5.51 20.38
N LEU A 798 -1.94 -5.58 19.21
CA LEU A 798 -2.11 -6.70 18.27
C LEU A 798 -1.51 -8.02 18.77
N ASN A 799 -0.54 -7.99 19.69
CA ASN A 799 0.11 -9.19 20.23
C ASN A 799 -0.72 -9.90 21.31
N VAL A 800 -1.73 -9.21 21.86
CA VAL A 800 -2.57 -9.72 22.96
C VAL A 800 -3.98 -9.98 22.46
N GLN A 801 -4.57 -11.09 22.91
CA GLN A 801 -5.99 -11.38 22.74
C GLN A 801 -6.65 -11.40 24.12
N ILE A 802 -7.70 -10.59 24.29
CA ILE A 802 -8.47 -10.52 25.54
C ILE A 802 -9.72 -11.38 25.37
N LYS A 803 -10.08 -12.14 26.41
CA LYS A 803 -11.26 -13.00 26.45
C LYS A 803 -12.26 -12.46 27.47
N ASP A 804 -13.54 -12.64 27.22
CA ASP A 804 -14.56 -12.41 28.25
C ASP A 804 -14.53 -13.52 29.30
N PHE A 805 -15.06 -13.24 30.49
CA PHE A 805 -15.21 -14.22 31.57
C PHE A 805 -16.25 -15.32 31.27
N ASP A 806 -17.07 -15.15 30.21
CA ASP A 806 -18.16 -16.07 29.84
C ASP A 806 -17.77 -17.10 28.75
N ASP A 807 -16.49 -17.18 28.33
CA ASP A 807 -15.99 -18.14 27.31
C ASP A 807 -15.32 -19.39 27.92
#